data_AF-A0A8H7KZQ9-F1
#
_entry.id   AF-A0A8H7KZQ9-F1
#
_cell.length_a   1.000
_cell.length_b   1.000
_cell.length_c   1.000
_cell.angle_alpha   90.00
_cell.angle_beta   90.00
_cell.angle_gamma   90.00
#
_symmetry.space_group_name_H-M   'P 1'
#
loop_
_entity.id
_entity.type
_entity.pdbx_description
1 polymer ?
#
loop_
_entity_poly.entity_id
_entity_poly.type
_entity_poly.pdbx_seq_one_letter_code
_entity_poly.pdbx_strand_id
1 'polypeptide(L)'
;MPDSVALVLLPPPDIAALIDPLRSANDKSYARGWSAHITILFPWAPTTDIDGLARTLQNALCERDMEPFTVALNKVSRFATRDYETVYLGVQADQPIQDLWRLSAEVLDHPKDSRLYTPHMTLGQTARNPAAISFLTEKGNSILRKSNLRWQVDSVALMRRRQGEEIVELYMQIPLGRDGVFVPRPYGISTSCSYHFDGQVWAARQPTCTTSNATLSVATYNVLHDPSFPSNARFSALRDVITEAGADIICLQEVTDDLLWDLMGDPTVRKKFGWSNRPANAVMESERNIVIFAREEFGFEATRVELGGNHKAAVIARIRTTQGLIALAGIHLTAGRSEPILEKKRLELSTLASYLRVHHEADEWVVAGDTNWPDSEPFPLEEELKDVWDMAGGGTYDPQTNVLAAATTRESRNPQRYDRILVKRGGTLSPLADTSRLFGVPPSGHSPASDHWGVATTLSLHNQATKVTSVPPMQVPPLFVLPTSTTTGELEALCDEHSCLPSAEYNQKLAHAVSTLQILLSDTPPTTSQATIATADDSTPIQPSPTNTSSVRFIVQPVGSFAMGYHNMGSDVDCVVVGNINSRTFWTLMRSKIRGAAIGKDGDIVRLRRFVKDASVQMMELDVNGIKMDVQYCPAGKLIDCWSTLSDIPRDSPLFALPVSVLRTLNAHRDAIALQKVLPSLDNFRLAHRSLKLFLRSHGLIGARFGFLGGFHLAFLLARVSILLPPSASPPQIIRVFFHTYARWDWERDMVTVPIAGIPPATYRRSAAREPLCILSIEKPMVNMTINGNLQSLAVLRQEFALADHNLEAGKSWKNICMGHEISPLMEFLKSHKAFARIDINYWGSSCMSGRALVGWLESRFVNLLVHLHAEVPLLRARLWPFRLSESNAKDDRTLQGFYLIGLASNSNPQKTEEERKLMRQEQAKSLSSLTATLRTFESDLHQNSRYYDPAEAFISVAHIGSSQLSSSVVEDLHSWSDGGFDEDNNEDEDEDEDEDFPRDFEAPPSKKPEKAKTPHVLASKFNDYAIGYEDRFKGTYTPSRYHEDFVEGAHLGVKEMPLGAWKREVEDEAFVSNFGQLPSIIYAENSW
;
A
#
# COMPACT_ATOMS: atom_id res chain seq x y z
N MET A 1 13.01 -15.94 -18.78
CA MET A 1 11.81 -16.77 -18.98
C MET A 1 11.07 -16.21 -20.17
N PRO A 2 10.60 -17.03 -21.12
CA PRO A 2 9.88 -16.52 -22.28
C PRO A 2 8.54 -15.86 -21.92
N ASP A 3 7.99 -15.08 -22.84
CA ASP A 3 6.65 -14.50 -22.70
C ASP A 3 5.59 -15.62 -22.70
N SER A 4 4.50 -15.40 -21.98
CA SER A 4 3.38 -16.34 -21.88
C SER A 4 2.25 -15.85 -22.80
N VAL A 5 1.84 -16.69 -23.75
CA VAL A 5 0.80 -16.34 -24.74
C VAL A 5 -0.52 -17.07 -24.50
N ALA A 6 -1.58 -16.50 -25.07
CA ALA A 6 -2.92 -17.08 -25.08
C ALA A 6 -3.60 -16.79 -26.41
N LEU A 7 -4.46 -17.70 -26.86
CA LEU A 7 -5.33 -17.48 -28.01
C LEU A 7 -6.76 -17.35 -27.51
N VAL A 8 -7.43 -16.25 -27.88
CA VAL A 8 -8.81 -15.94 -27.44
C VAL A 8 -9.65 -15.37 -28.59
N LEU A 9 -10.96 -15.43 -28.45
CA LEU A 9 -11.91 -14.67 -29.27
C LEU A 9 -12.38 -13.45 -28.49
N LEU A 10 -12.34 -12.30 -29.15
CA LEU A 10 -12.77 -11.02 -28.57
C LEU A 10 -14.18 -10.66 -29.08
N PRO A 11 -15.11 -10.27 -28.20
CA PRO A 11 -16.33 -9.60 -28.59
C PRO A 11 -16.01 -8.17 -29.09
N PRO A 12 -16.90 -7.54 -29.87
CA PRO A 12 -16.80 -6.12 -30.16
C PRO A 12 -16.98 -5.26 -28.89
N PRO A 13 -16.48 -4.01 -28.86
CA PRO A 13 -16.42 -3.19 -27.63
C PRO A 13 -17.78 -2.89 -26.97
N ASP A 14 -18.85 -2.85 -27.76
CA ASP A 14 -20.23 -2.69 -27.30
C ASP A 14 -20.71 -3.90 -26.49
N ILE A 15 -20.36 -5.12 -26.90
CA ILE A 15 -20.64 -6.34 -26.13
C ILE A 15 -19.73 -6.44 -24.90
N ALA A 16 -18.45 -6.08 -25.02
CA ALA A 16 -17.52 -6.05 -23.88
C ALA A 16 -18.03 -5.10 -22.77
N ALA A 17 -18.47 -3.89 -23.12
CA ALA A 17 -18.99 -2.89 -22.19
C ALA A 17 -20.25 -3.32 -21.40
N LEU A 18 -20.95 -4.38 -21.84
CA LEU A 18 -22.13 -4.94 -21.15
C LEU A 18 -21.77 -6.04 -20.14
N ILE A 19 -20.56 -6.58 -20.21
CA ILE A 19 -20.11 -7.76 -19.46
C ILE A 19 -18.98 -7.38 -18.49
N ASP A 20 -18.07 -6.51 -18.94
CA ASP A 20 -16.93 -6.00 -18.16
C ASP A 20 -17.29 -5.34 -16.83
N PRO A 21 -18.41 -4.58 -16.68
CA PRO A 21 -18.81 -4.04 -15.38
C PRO A 21 -19.08 -5.13 -14.34
N LEU A 22 -19.66 -6.27 -14.74
CA LEU A 22 -19.87 -7.39 -13.82
C LEU A 22 -18.54 -8.11 -13.54
N ARG A 23 -17.71 -8.32 -14.57
CA ARG A 23 -16.39 -8.93 -14.42
C ARG A 23 -15.46 -8.12 -13.53
N SER A 24 -15.50 -6.79 -13.58
CA SER A 24 -14.54 -5.93 -12.88
C SER A 24 -14.53 -6.11 -11.36
N ALA A 25 -15.67 -6.52 -10.79
CA ALA A 25 -15.80 -6.78 -9.36
C ALA A 25 -15.84 -8.28 -8.98
N ASN A 26 -15.89 -9.19 -9.96
CA ASN A 26 -16.14 -10.63 -9.71
C ASN A 26 -15.15 -11.57 -10.42
N ASP A 27 -14.31 -11.11 -11.36
CA ASP A 27 -13.31 -11.91 -12.07
C ASP A 27 -11.90 -11.36 -11.82
N LYS A 28 -11.06 -12.14 -11.11
CA LYS A 28 -9.66 -11.79 -10.82
C LYS A 28 -8.82 -11.56 -12.08
N SER A 29 -9.23 -12.12 -13.22
CA SER A 29 -8.56 -11.94 -14.51
C SER A 29 -8.70 -10.51 -15.03
N TYR A 30 -9.80 -9.81 -14.70
CA TYR A 30 -10.03 -8.44 -15.15
C TYR A 30 -8.94 -7.47 -14.68
N ALA A 31 -8.53 -7.58 -13.41
CA ALA A 31 -7.42 -6.79 -12.85
C ALA A 31 -6.08 -7.03 -13.56
N ARG A 32 -5.92 -8.17 -14.24
CA ARG A 32 -4.75 -8.54 -15.06
C ARG A 32 -4.88 -8.10 -16.53
N GLY A 33 -5.81 -7.20 -16.85
CA GLY A 33 -6.01 -6.70 -18.22
C GLY A 33 -6.95 -7.54 -19.08
N TRP A 34 -7.66 -8.53 -18.53
CA TRP A 34 -8.61 -9.37 -19.28
C TRP A 34 -10.02 -8.78 -19.32
N SER A 35 -10.32 -8.04 -20.38
CA SER A 35 -11.69 -7.73 -20.80
C SER A 35 -12.44 -9.02 -21.21
N ALA A 36 -13.76 -8.94 -21.41
CA ALA A 36 -14.62 -10.00 -21.90
C ALA A 36 -14.00 -10.74 -23.10
N HIS A 37 -13.84 -12.07 -22.97
CA HIS A 37 -13.21 -12.92 -23.98
C HIS A 37 -13.71 -14.37 -23.87
N ILE A 38 -13.52 -15.15 -24.94
CA ILE A 38 -13.65 -16.62 -24.94
C ILE A 38 -12.26 -17.21 -25.14
N THR A 39 -11.79 -18.02 -24.20
CA THR A 39 -10.45 -18.65 -24.29
C THR A 39 -10.46 -19.80 -25.29
N ILE A 40 -9.51 -19.79 -26.24
CA ILE A 40 -9.20 -20.94 -27.10
C ILE A 40 -8.07 -21.77 -26.46
N LEU A 41 -6.86 -21.21 -26.29
CA LEU A 41 -5.73 -21.88 -25.64
C LEU A 41 -5.13 -20.97 -24.54
N PHE A 42 -4.99 -21.49 -23.32
CA PHE A 42 -4.34 -20.80 -22.19
C PHE A 42 -3.99 -21.75 -21.02
N PRO A 43 -2.87 -21.52 -20.30
CA PRO A 43 -1.69 -20.76 -20.72
C PRO A 43 -0.86 -21.64 -21.65
N TRP A 44 -0.65 -21.21 -22.89
CA TRP A 44 0.03 -22.04 -23.87
C TRP A 44 1.43 -21.51 -24.17
N ALA A 45 2.43 -22.35 -23.86
CA ALA A 45 3.87 -22.19 -24.11
C ALA A 45 4.56 -20.90 -23.61
N PRO A 46 5.66 -21.01 -22.85
CA PRO A 46 6.69 -19.99 -22.84
C PRO A 46 7.36 -19.95 -24.23
N THR A 47 7.16 -18.87 -24.99
CA THR A 47 7.69 -18.73 -26.37
C THR A 47 8.57 -17.50 -26.56
N THR A 48 9.63 -17.64 -27.37
CA THR A 48 10.51 -16.55 -27.80
C THR A 48 10.26 -16.10 -29.24
N ASP A 49 9.37 -16.78 -29.99
CA ASP A 49 9.04 -16.45 -31.39
C ASP A 49 7.52 -16.36 -31.59
N ILE A 50 6.93 -15.31 -31.03
CA ILE A 50 5.49 -15.04 -31.13
C ILE A 50 5.07 -14.81 -32.59
N ASP A 51 5.92 -14.15 -33.38
CA ASP A 51 5.68 -13.92 -34.82
C ASP A 51 5.71 -15.22 -35.62
N GLY A 52 6.60 -16.17 -35.28
CA GLY A 52 6.61 -17.52 -35.83
C GLY A 52 5.29 -18.24 -35.58
N LEU A 53 4.85 -18.29 -34.32
CA LEU A 53 3.57 -18.92 -33.94
C LEU A 53 2.37 -18.29 -34.63
N ALA A 54 2.33 -16.96 -34.72
CA ALA A 54 1.27 -16.24 -35.43
C ALA A 54 1.23 -16.58 -36.92
N ARG A 55 2.40 -16.67 -37.59
CA ARG A 55 2.51 -17.09 -39.00
C ARG A 55 2.09 -18.55 -39.18
N THR A 56 2.49 -19.46 -38.30
CA THR A 56 2.11 -20.88 -38.37
C THR A 56 0.58 -21.04 -38.24
N LEU A 57 -0.03 -20.35 -37.27
CA LEU A 57 -1.49 -20.36 -37.13
C LEU A 57 -2.20 -19.71 -38.33
N GLN A 58 -1.71 -18.57 -38.81
CA GLN A 58 -2.27 -17.89 -39.98
C GLN A 58 -2.23 -18.78 -41.23
N ASN A 59 -1.11 -19.45 -41.49
CA ASN A 59 -0.97 -20.38 -42.61
C ASN A 59 -1.98 -21.54 -42.50
N ALA A 60 -2.11 -22.14 -41.32
CA ALA A 60 -3.05 -23.24 -41.11
C ALA A 60 -4.52 -22.83 -41.24
N LEU A 61 -4.89 -21.62 -40.80
CA LEU A 61 -6.24 -21.04 -41.00
C LEU A 61 -6.53 -20.84 -42.50
N CYS A 62 -5.55 -20.34 -43.26
CA CYS A 62 -5.65 -20.16 -44.72
C CYS A 62 -5.69 -21.50 -45.48
N GLU A 63 -4.91 -22.49 -45.08
CA GLU A 63 -4.91 -23.84 -45.68
C GLU A 63 -6.24 -24.57 -45.46
N ARG A 64 -6.83 -24.44 -44.27
CA ARG A 64 -8.13 -25.02 -43.92
C ARG A 64 -9.34 -24.23 -44.45
N ASP A 65 -9.11 -23.09 -45.09
CA ASP A 65 -10.16 -22.21 -45.64
C ASP A 65 -11.18 -21.79 -44.56
N MET A 66 -10.66 -21.42 -43.38
CA MET A 66 -11.50 -21.15 -42.22
C MET A 66 -12.17 -19.77 -42.31
N GLU A 67 -13.42 -19.77 -42.76
CA GLU A 67 -14.24 -18.57 -42.93
C GLU A 67 -14.73 -17.94 -41.60
N PRO A 68 -14.97 -16.62 -41.56
CA PRO A 68 -15.62 -15.93 -40.44
C PRO A 68 -16.97 -16.54 -40.06
N PHE A 69 -17.19 -16.76 -38.76
CA PHE A 69 -18.40 -17.40 -38.24
C PHE A 69 -19.12 -16.53 -37.21
N THR A 70 -20.36 -16.87 -36.86
CA THR A 70 -21.15 -16.11 -35.88
C THR A 70 -21.16 -16.82 -34.52
N VAL A 71 -20.84 -16.08 -33.46
CA VAL A 71 -20.99 -16.53 -32.07
C VAL A 71 -22.23 -15.90 -31.45
N ALA A 72 -22.95 -16.69 -30.64
CA ALA A 72 -24.02 -16.21 -29.77
C ALA A 72 -23.86 -16.81 -28.37
N LEU A 73 -23.97 -15.98 -27.34
CA LEU A 73 -24.02 -16.41 -25.94
C LEU A 73 -25.50 -16.52 -25.53
N ASN A 74 -25.94 -17.68 -25.02
CA ASN A 74 -27.38 -17.95 -24.85
C ASN A 74 -27.81 -18.61 -23.53
N LYS A 75 -26.85 -18.99 -22.67
CA LYS A 75 -27.13 -19.65 -21.38
C LYS A 75 -26.16 -19.17 -20.31
N VAL A 76 -26.63 -19.06 -19.07
CA VAL A 76 -25.73 -19.03 -17.91
C VAL A 76 -25.42 -20.47 -17.52
N SER A 77 -24.18 -20.75 -17.16
CA SER A 77 -23.74 -22.06 -16.68
C SER A 77 -22.60 -21.88 -15.68
N ARG A 78 -22.25 -22.96 -14.97
CA ARG A 78 -21.22 -22.95 -13.92
C ARG A 78 -20.44 -24.25 -13.89
N PHE A 79 -19.19 -24.18 -13.44
CA PHE A 79 -18.38 -25.33 -13.06
C PHE A 79 -17.68 -25.05 -11.73
N ALA A 80 -17.43 -26.11 -10.96
CA ALA A 80 -16.74 -26.02 -9.68
C ALA A 80 -15.26 -26.39 -9.82
N THR A 81 -14.38 -25.57 -9.24
CA THR A 81 -12.99 -25.93 -8.92
C THR A 81 -12.92 -26.30 -7.43
N ARG A 82 -11.75 -26.70 -6.91
CA ARG A 82 -11.59 -27.12 -5.50
C ARG A 82 -12.21 -26.12 -4.51
N ASP A 83 -11.92 -24.83 -4.70
CA ASP A 83 -12.19 -23.79 -3.68
C ASP A 83 -13.26 -22.77 -4.10
N TYR A 84 -13.63 -22.72 -5.39
CA TYR A 84 -14.60 -21.75 -5.92
C TYR A 84 -15.51 -22.36 -7.00
N GLU A 85 -16.53 -21.62 -7.40
CA GLU A 85 -17.28 -21.86 -8.64
C GLU A 85 -17.07 -20.71 -9.62
N THR A 86 -16.94 -21.05 -10.90
CA THR A 86 -16.91 -20.07 -11.99
C THR A 86 -18.29 -20.01 -12.63
N VAL A 87 -18.89 -18.82 -12.68
CA VAL A 87 -20.14 -18.56 -13.40
C VAL A 87 -19.81 -17.89 -14.72
N TYR A 88 -20.40 -18.39 -15.80
CA TYR A 88 -20.05 -18.00 -17.17
C TYR A 88 -21.25 -17.99 -18.12
N LEU A 89 -21.10 -17.27 -19.22
CA LEU A 89 -21.99 -17.33 -20.37
C LEU A 89 -21.51 -18.41 -21.35
N GLY A 90 -22.39 -19.37 -21.65
CA GLY A 90 -22.12 -20.46 -22.58
C GLY A 90 -22.46 -20.10 -24.02
N VAL A 91 -21.65 -20.61 -24.94
CA VAL A 91 -21.82 -20.45 -26.39
C VAL A 91 -22.94 -21.36 -26.93
N GLN A 92 -23.71 -20.85 -27.88
CA GLN A 92 -24.66 -21.60 -28.70
C GLN A 92 -24.00 -22.14 -29.97
N ALA A 93 -24.20 -23.42 -30.27
CA ALA A 93 -23.73 -24.08 -31.51
C ALA A 93 -22.23 -23.85 -31.76
N ASP A 94 -21.42 -24.26 -30.80
CA ASP A 94 -20.00 -23.96 -30.67
C ASP A 94 -19.05 -24.72 -31.62
N GLN A 95 -19.60 -25.51 -32.56
CA GLN A 95 -18.83 -26.34 -33.49
C GLN A 95 -17.68 -25.59 -34.20
N PRO A 96 -17.84 -24.35 -34.74
CA PRO A 96 -16.72 -23.62 -35.35
C PRO A 96 -15.61 -23.26 -34.34
N ILE A 97 -15.95 -23.05 -33.07
CA ILE A 97 -14.96 -22.80 -32.00
C ILE A 97 -14.26 -24.11 -31.63
N GLN A 98 -14.98 -25.23 -31.61
CA GLN A 98 -14.41 -26.57 -31.40
C GLN A 98 -13.45 -26.96 -32.55
N ASP A 99 -13.79 -26.60 -33.79
CA ASP A 99 -12.92 -26.79 -34.96
C ASP A 99 -11.68 -25.89 -34.89
N LEU A 100 -11.84 -24.61 -34.54
CA LEU A 100 -10.73 -23.68 -34.29
C LEU A 100 -9.80 -24.16 -33.19
N TRP A 101 -10.35 -24.62 -32.07
CA TRP A 101 -9.59 -25.13 -30.94
C TRP A 101 -8.78 -26.36 -31.32
N ARG A 102 -9.40 -27.34 -32.02
CA ARG A 102 -8.70 -28.53 -32.52
C ARG A 102 -7.57 -28.18 -33.49
N LEU A 103 -7.84 -27.29 -34.46
CA LEU A 103 -6.83 -26.83 -35.42
C LEU A 103 -5.68 -26.11 -34.70
N SER A 104 -6.00 -25.18 -33.80
CA SER A 104 -5.00 -24.45 -33.02
C SER A 104 -4.14 -25.41 -32.19
N ALA A 105 -4.75 -26.35 -31.47
CA ALA A 105 -4.04 -27.31 -30.64
C ALA A 105 -3.15 -28.26 -31.45
N GLU A 106 -3.57 -28.66 -32.65
CA GLU A 106 -2.79 -29.50 -33.58
C GLU A 106 -1.58 -28.76 -34.16
N VAL A 107 -1.80 -27.55 -34.70
CA VAL A 107 -0.80 -26.74 -35.39
C VAL A 107 0.28 -26.19 -34.44
N LEU A 108 -0.07 -26.04 -33.18
CA LEU A 108 0.72 -25.36 -32.15
C LEU A 108 1.25 -26.32 -31.07
N ASP A 109 1.17 -27.64 -31.32
CA ASP A 109 1.62 -28.73 -30.44
C ASP A 109 1.17 -28.56 -28.98
N HIS A 110 -0.09 -28.16 -28.78
CA HIS A 110 -0.64 -28.02 -27.43
C HIS A 110 -0.89 -29.40 -26.83
N PRO A 111 -0.43 -29.70 -25.60
CA PRO A 111 -0.69 -30.98 -24.96
C PRO A 111 -2.20 -31.24 -24.90
N LYS A 112 -2.60 -32.40 -25.42
CA LYS A 112 -4.01 -32.82 -25.46
C LYS A 112 -4.41 -33.35 -24.09
N ASP A 113 -4.87 -32.46 -23.22
CA ASP A 113 -5.59 -32.88 -22.02
C ASP A 113 -6.83 -33.70 -22.44
N SER A 114 -7.11 -34.75 -21.68
CA SER A 114 -8.22 -35.69 -21.90
C SER A 114 -9.61 -35.06 -21.67
N ARG A 115 -9.66 -33.82 -21.20
CA ARG A 115 -10.88 -33.07 -20.85
C ARG A 115 -11.54 -32.47 -22.10
N LEU A 116 -12.87 -32.47 -22.11
CA LEU A 116 -13.67 -31.85 -23.17
C LEU A 116 -13.56 -30.32 -23.12
N TYR A 117 -13.01 -29.71 -24.18
CA TYR A 117 -13.00 -28.25 -24.32
C TYR A 117 -14.43 -27.69 -24.33
N THR A 118 -14.69 -26.73 -23.45
CA THR A 118 -15.99 -26.08 -23.29
C THR A 118 -15.83 -24.58 -23.48
N PRO A 119 -16.19 -24.00 -24.64
CA PRO A 119 -16.04 -22.57 -24.90
C PRO A 119 -17.05 -21.78 -24.06
N HIS A 120 -16.53 -20.79 -23.32
CA HIS A 120 -17.29 -19.96 -22.40
C HIS A 120 -16.70 -18.56 -22.26
N MET A 121 -17.52 -17.62 -21.79
CA MET A 121 -17.11 -16.29 -21.37
C MET A 121 -17.40 -16.11 -19.89
N THR A 122 -16.36 -16.05 -19.06
CA THR A 122 -16.47 -15.89 -17.60
C THR A 122 -17.13 -14.58 -17.23
N LEU A 123 -18.08 -14.63 -16.28
CA LEU A 123 -18.70 -13.48 -15.63
C LEU A 123 -18.06 -13.19 -14.27
N GLY A 124 -17.70 -14.24 -13.53
CA GLY A 124 -17.07 -14.12 -12.22
C GLY A 124 -16.79 -15.45 -11.55
N GLN A 125 -16.02 -15.37 -10.47
CA GLN A 125 -15.63 -16.47 -9.59
C GLN A 125 -16.19 -16.18 -8.19
N THR A 126 -16.83 -17.18 -7.56
CA THR A 126 -17.43 -17.03 -6.24
C THR A 126 -17.05 -18.20 -5.33
N ALA A 127 -16.97 -17.94 -4.02
CA ALA A 127 -17.01 -19.01 -3.03
C ALA A 127 -18.27 -19.87 -3.21
N ARG A 128 -18.22 -21.13 -2.75
CA ARG A 128 -19.30 -22.15 -2.85
C ARG A 128 -20.50 -21.86 -1.92
N ASN A 129 -21.03 -20.65 -1.98
CA ASN A 129 -22.21 -20.16 -1.24
C ASN A 129 -23.39 -20.01 -2.21
N PRO A 130 -24.55 -20.65 -1.97
CA PRO A 130 -25.74 -20.54 -2.81
C PRO A 130 -26.17 -19.09 -3.12
N ALA A 131 -26.04 -18.16 -2.17
CA ALA A 131 -26.48 -16.78 -2.37
C ALA A 131 -25.63 -16.03 -3.42
N ALA A 132 -24.31 -16.20 -3.38
CA ALA A 132 -23.39 -15.55 -4.31
C ALA A 132 -23.43 -16.21 -5.71
N ILE A 133 -23.66 -17.53 -5.77
CA ILE A 133 -23.94 -18.24 -7.02
C ILE A 133 -25.27 -17.75 -7.63
N SER A 134 -26.33 -17.58 -6.83
CA SER A 134 -27.62 -17.04 -7.30
C SER A 134 -27.45 -15.63 -7.85
N PHE A 135 -26.78 -14.74 -7.12
CA PHE A 135 -26.49 -13.37 -7.55
C PHE A 135 -25.81 -13.31 -8.93
N LEU A 136 -24.67 -14.01 -9.12
CA LEU A 136 -24.00 -14.03 -10.43
C LEU A 136 -24.84 -14.68 -11.53
N THR A 137 -25.65 -15.69 -11.17
CA THR A 137 -26.55 -16.36 -12.11
C THR A 137 -27.70 -15.45 -12.55
N GLU A 138 -28.28 -14.69 -11.63
CA GLU A 138 -29.35 -13.72 -11.89
C GLU A 138 -28.84 -12.53 -12.72
N LYS A 139 -27.67 -11.99 -12.38
CA LYS A 139 -26.96 -10.99 -13.19
C LYS A 139 -26.69 -11.51 -14.61
N GLY A 140 -26.12 -12.70 -14.76
CA GLY A 140 -25.89 -13.31 -16.09
C GLY A 140 -27.18 -13.50 -16.90
N ASN A 141 -28.26 -13.93 -16.26
CA ASN A 141 -29.59 -14.04 -16.89
C ASN A 141 -30.20 -12.66 -17.19
N SER A 142 -29.83 -11.60 -16.47
CA SER A 142 -30.19 -10.22 -16.79
C SER A 142 -29.51 -9.76 -18.08
N ILE A 143 -28.21 -10.03 -18.26
CA ILE A 143 -27.47 -9.69 -19.49
C ILE A 143 -28.13 -10.36 -20.70
N LEU A 144 -28.41 -11.66 -20.61
CA LEU A 144 -29.05 -12.43 -21.69
C LEU A 144 -30.48 -11.96 -22.02
N ARG A 145 -31.20 -11.34 -21.07
CA ARG A 145 -32.56 -10.80 -21.29
C ARG A 145 -32.54 -9.38 -21.85
N LYS A 146 -31.58 -8.54 -21.43
CA LYS A 146 -31.49 -7.12 -21.81
C LYS A 146 -30.67 -6.87 -23.07
N SER A 147 -29.88 -7.85 -23.54
CA SER A 147 -28.88 -7.65 -24.60
C SER A 147 -28.78 -8.82 -25.58
N ASN A 148 -28.62 -8.52 -26.87
CA ASN A 148 -28.35 -9.50 -27.91
C ASN A 148 -26.84 -9.78 -28.01
N LEU A 149 -26.35 -10.78 -27.27
CA LEU A 149 -24.93 -11.14 -27.24
C LEU A 149 -24.50 -11.99 -28.45
N ARG A 150 -24.64 -11.43 -29.66
CA ARG A 150 -24.35 -12.10 -30.93
C ARG A 150 -23.47 -11.23 -31.83
N TRP A 151 -22.35 -11.78 -32.29
CA TRP A 151 -21.41 -11.08 -33.18
C TRP A 151 -20.74 -12.02 -34.19
N GLN A 152 -20.22 -11.44 -35.26
CA GLN A 152 -19.35 -12.14 -36.19
C GLN A 152 -17.92 -12.16 -35.64
N VAL A 153 -17.32 -13.34 -35.57
CA VAL A 153 -15.90 -13.57 -35.32
C VAL A 153 -15.19 -13.57 -36.67
N ASP A 154 -14.38 -12.54 -36.87
CA ASP A 154 -13.59 -12.26 -38.08
C ASP A 154 -12.09 -12.46 -37.85
N SER A 155 -11.67 -12.74 -36.61
CA SER A 155 -10.28 -12.89 -36.22
C SER A 155 -10.11 -13.65 -34.91
N VAL A 156 -8.90 -14.17 -34.68
CA VAL A 156 -8.44 -14.77 -33.42
C VAL A 156 -7.40 -13.84 -32.81
N ALA A 157 -7.55 -13.49 -31.54
CA ALA A 157 -6.63 -12.61 -30.83
C ALA A 157 -5.52 -13.40 -30.15
N LEU A 158 -4.28 -13.01 -30.42
CA LEU A 158 -3.09 -13.48 -29.71
C LEU A 158 -2.78 -12.49 -28.59
N MET A 159 -2.91 -12.96 -27.36
CA MET A 159 -2.68 -12.19 -26.13
C MET A 159 -1.29 -12.52 -25.59
N ARG A 160 -0.62 -11.53 -25.00
CA ARG A 160 0.73 -11.66 -24.46
C ARG A 160 0.80 -11.15 -23.03
N ARG A 161 1.40 -11.94 -22.14
CA ARG A 161 1.88 -11.50 -20.83
C ARG A 161 3.41 -11.50 -20.86
N ARG A 162 4.01 -10.32 -20.69
CA ARG A 162 5.46 -10.15 -20.71
C ARG A 162 6.11 -10.74 -19.46
N GLN A 163 7.36 -11.20 -19.55
CA GLN A 163 8.09 -11.67 -18.37
C GLN A 163 8.12 -10.61 -17.26
N GLY A 164 7.60 -10.95 -16.07
CA GLY A 164 7.62 -10.08 -14.89
C GLY A 164 6.48 -9.06 -14.83
N GLU A 165 5.54 -9.08 -15.77
CA GLU A 165 4.32 -8.27 -15.75
C GLU A 165 3.10 -9.15 -15.42
N GLU A 166 2.19 -8.66 -14.59
CA GLU A 166 0.91 -9.33 -14.32
C GLU A 166 -0.16 -9.01 -15.37
N ILE A 167 0.02 -7.93 -16.11
CA ILE A 167 -0.92 -7.42 -17.11
C ILE A 167 -0.73 -8.18 -18.44
N VAL A 168 -1.86 -8.54 -19.06
CA VAL A 168 -1.93 -9.13 -20.39
C VAL A 168 -2.36 -8.06 -21.40
N GLU A 169 -1.61 -7.95 -22.49
CA GLU A 169 -1.89 -7.05 -23.62
C GLU A 169 -2.32 -7.84 -24.87
N LEU A 170 -3.06 -7.19 -25.77
CA LEU A 170 -3.27 -7.71 -27.11
C LEU A 170 -1.96 -7.55 -27.91
N TYR A 171 -1.43 -8.65 -28.43
CA TYR A 171 -0.26 -8.62 -29.33
C TYR A 171 -0.68 -8.38 -30.77
N MET A 172 -1.61 -9.19 -31.29
CA MET A 172 -2.18 -9.02 -32.64
C MET A 172 -3.53 -9.75 -32.79
N GLN A 173 -4.27 -9.43 -33.85
CA GLN A 173 -5.44 -10.17 -34.31
C GLN A 173 -5.12 -10.83 -35.65
N ILE A 174 -5.32 -12.14 -35.75
CA ILE A 174 -5.09 -12.94 -36.95
C ILE A 174 -6.46 -13.13 -37.64
N PRO A 175 -6.66 -12.64 -38.88
CA PRO A 175 -7.97 -12.68 -39.54
C PRO A 175 -8.37 -14.10 -39.96
N LEU A 176 -9.69 -14.30 -40.13
CA LEU A 176 -10.31 -15.47 -40.73
C LEU A 176 -10.74 -15.17 -42.17
N GLY A 177 -10.73 -16.19 -43.04
CA GLY A 177 -10.98 -16.07 -44.49
C GLY A 177 -9.77 -15.59 -45.30
N ARG A 178 -9.73 -15.91 -46.61
CA ARG A 178 -8.55 -15.68 -47.46
C ARG A 178 -8.36 -14.25 -48.00
N ASP A 179 -9.45 -13.51 -48.22
CA ASP A 179 -9.44 -12.19 -48.89
C ASP A 179 -10.28 -11.11 -48.16
N GLY A 180 -10.56 -11.32 -46.87
CA GLY A 180 -11.45 -10.44 -46.09
C GLY A 180 -10.87 -9.06 -45.78
N VAL A 181 -11.70 -8.01 -45.87
CA VAL A 181 -11.38 -6.67 -45.34
C VAL A 181 -11.47 -6.71 -43.81
N PHE A 182 -10.38 -7.12 -43.18
CA PHE A 182 -10.28 -7.15 -41.72
C PHE A 182 -10.01 -5.73 -41.17
N VAL A 183 -10.83 -5.32 -40.19
CA VAL A 183 -10.61 -4.09 -39.41
C VAL A 183 -10.25 -4.50 -37.99
N PRO A 184 -8.98 -4.32 -37.54
CA PRO A 184 -8.57 -4.64 -36.18
C PRO A 184 -9.45 -3.94 -35.14
N ARG A 185 -10.07 -4.72 -34.26
CA ARG A 185 -10.93 -4.17 -33.20
C ARG A 185 -10.05 -3.64 -32.07
N PRO A 186 -10.37 -2.47 -31.48
CA PRO A 186 -9.65 -2.01 -30.30
C PRO A 186 -9.93 -2.97 -29.14
N TYR A 187 -8.87 -3.48 -28.52
CA TYR A 187 -8.94 -4.25 -27.28
C TYR A 187 -8.44 -3.39 -26.11
N GLY A 188 -9.14 -3.46 -24.99
CA GLY A 188 -8.70 -2.87 -23.75
C GLY A 188 -9.86 -2.69 -22.77
N ILE A 189 -9.54 -2.69 -21.49
CA ILE A 189 -10.46 -2.26 -20.45
C ILE A 189 -10.68 -0.75 -20.63
N SER A 190 -11.90 -0.35 -20.99
CA SER A 190 -12.25 1.06 -21.14
C SER A 190 -12.25 1.74 -19.77
N THR A 191 -11.18 2.46 -19.45
CA THR A 191 -11.03 3.17 -18.16
C THR A 191 -12.01 4.33 -18.01
N SER A 192 -12.44 4.90 -19.14
CA SER A 192 -13.28 6.09 -19.19
C SER A 192 -14.34 5.94 -20.29
N CYS A 193 -15.62 6.00 -19.91
CA CYS A 193 -16.74 5.90 -20.85
C CYS A 193 -17.95 6.71 -20.37
N SER A 194 -18.72 7.26 -21.30
CA SER A 194 -19.96 8.00 -21.01
C SER A 194 -20.94 7.85 -22.15
N TYR A 195 -22.23 7.94 -21.83
CA TYR A 195 -23.32 7.58 -22.71
C TYR A 195 -24.22 8.78 -22.92
N HIS A 196 -24.46 9.10 -24.19
CA HIS A 196 -25.31 10.21 -24.63
C HIS A 196 -26.61 9.67 -25.22
N PHE A 197 -27.73 10.31 -24.90
CA PHE A 197 -29.02 9.98 -25.52
C PHE A 197 -29.18 10.73 -26.85
N ASP A 198 -29.12 10.00 -27.97
CA ASP A 198 -29.13 10.60 -29.32
C ASP A 198 -30.53 10.99 -29.84
N GLY A 199 -31.57 10.78 -29.02
CA GLY A 199 -32.98 10.93 -29.39
C GLY A 199 -33.71 9.59 -29.58
N GLN A 200 -32.99 8.49 -29.78
CA GLN A 200 -33.54 7.13 -29.88
C GLN A 200 -32.91 6.17 -28.87
N VAL A 201 -31.59 6.16 -28.75
CA VAL A 201 -30.82 5.22 -27.93
C VAL A 201 -29.76 5.93 -27.10
N TRP A 202 -29.28 5.24 -26.05
CA TRP A 202 -28.15 5.67 -25.25
C TRP A 202 -26.86 5.08 -25.84
N ALA A 203 -26.07 5.90 -26.53
CA ALA A 203 -24.86 5.48 -27.24
C ALA A 203 -23.60 5.99 -26.53
N ALA A 204 -22.53 5.19 -26.53
CA ALA A 204 -21.24 5.62 -26.00
C ALA A 204 -20.71 6.82 -26.82
N ARG A 205 -20.40 7.93 -26.14
CA ARG A 205 -20.00 9.20 -26.79
C ARG A 205 -18.99 9.94 -25.94
N GLN A 206 -18.03 10.57 -26.59
CA GLN A 206 -17.06 11.46 -25.93
C GLN A 206 -17.62 12.91 -25.87
N PRO A 207 -17.48 13.64 -24.75
CA PRO A 207 -17.93 15.02 -24.63
C PRO A 207 -17.07 15.96 -25.48
N THR A 208 -17.65 16.44 -26.57
CA THR A 208 -16.99 17.38 -27.51
C THR A 208 -17.28 18.84 -27.18
N CYS A 209 -18.42 19.13 -26.54
CA CYS A 209 -18.80 20.49 -26.16
C CYS A 209 -18.08 20.95 -24.88
N THR A 210 -17.93 22.27 -24.76
CA THR A 210 -17.50 22.96 -23.54
C THR A 210 -18.67 23.81 -23.07
N THR A 211 -19.13 23.64 -21.82
CA THR A 211 -20.21 24.51 -21.32
C THR A 211 -19.71 25.92 -21.04
N SER A 212 -20.51 26.91 -21.43
CA SER A 212 -20.27 28.35 -21.15
C SER A 212 -21.08 28.86 -19.95
N ASN A 213 -21.81 27.98 -19.27
CA ASN A 213 -22.60 28.35 -18.10
C ASN A 213 -21.69 28.84 -16.96
N ALA A 214 -22.07 29.97 -16.34
CA ALA A 214 -21.37 30.53 -15.18
C ALA A 214 -21.77 29.86 -13.85
N THR A 215 -22.68 28.88 -13.89
CA THR A 215 -23.19 28.16 -12.72
C THR A 215 -23.32 26.67 -13.03
N LEU A 216 -23.20 25.84 -12.00
CA LEU A 216 -23.41 24.39 -12.05
C LEU A 216 -24.27 23.96 -10.85
N SER A 217 -25.49 23.48 -11.10
CA SER A 217 -26.32 22.88 -10.05
C SER A 217 -26.02 21.39 -9.89
N VAL A 218 -25.62 21.00 -8.69
CA VAL A 218 -25.27 19.61 -8.33
C VAL A 218 -26.24 19.09 -7.30
N ALA A 219 -26.69 17.85 -7.47
CA ALA A 219 -27.49 17.12 -6.49
C ALA A 219 -26.88 15.74 -6.16
N THR A 220 -27.19 15.22 -4.98
CA THR A 220 -26.97 13.81 -4.63
C THR A 220 -28.19 13.21 -3.93
N TYR A 221 -28.44 11.93 -4.16
CA TYR A 221 -29.60 11.20 -3.62
C TYR A 221 -29.39 9.69 -3.55
N ASN A 222 -29.38 9.14 -2.33
CA ASN A 222 -29.50 7.70 -2.10
C ASN A 222 -30.96 7.26 -2.34
N VAL A 223 -31.15 6.27 -3.23
CA VAL A 223 -32.49 5.82 -3.68
C VAL A 223 -33.09 4.66 -2.87
N LEU A 224 -32.34 4.16 -1.87
CA LEU A 224 -32.63 2.99 -1.03
C LEU A 224 -32.78 1.67 -1.80
N HIS A 225 -31.83 0.75 -1.61
CA HIS A 225 -31.96 -0.66 -1.97
C HIS A 225 -31.90 -1.58 -0.75
N ASP A 226 -33.07 -1.93 -0.21
CA ASP A 226 -33.23 -2.96 0.83
C ASP A 226 -34.26 -4.03 0.37
N PRO A 227 -33.98 -5.33 0.55
CA PRO A 227 -34.92 -6.40 0.19
C PRO A 227 -36.30 -6.32 0.87
N SER A 228 -36.36 -5.69 2.05
CA SER A 228 -37.60 -5.45 2.82
C SER A 228 -38.43 -4.28 2.26
N PHE A 229 -37.79 -3.39 1.50
CA PHE A 229 -38.37 -2.16 0.94
C PHE A 229 -38.06 -2.07 -0.57
N PRO A 230 -38.52 -3.04 -1.39
CA PRO A 230 -38.09 -3.18 -2.77
C PRO A 230 -38.38 -1.92 -3.58
N SER A 231 -37.38 -1.47 -4.35
CA SER A 231 -37.41 -0.17 -5.04
C SER A 231 -38.38 -0.15 -6.22
N ASN A 232 -38.72 -1.29 -6.83
CA ASN A 232 -39.65 -1.40 -7.96
C ASN A 232 -41.04 -0.76 -7.68
N ALA A 233 -41.57 -0.91 -6.47
CA ALA A 233 -42.83 -0.28 -6.04
C ALA A 233 -42.72 1.25 -5.90
N ARG A 234 -41.50 1.79 -5.82
CA ARG A 234 -41.18 3.22 -5.63
C ARG A 234 -40.67 3.89 -6.91
N PHE A 235 -40.46 3.17 -8.02
CA PHE A 235 -39.85 3.70 -9.26
C PHE A 235 -40.52 5.00 -9.76
N SER A 236 -41.86 5.09 -9.76
CA SER A 236 -42.53 6.33 -10.17
C SER A 236 -42.16 7.52 -9.28
N ALA A 237 -42.25 7.35 -7.96
CA ALA A 237 -41.91 8.41 -7.02
C ALA A 237 -40.41 8.78 -7.08
N LEU A 238 -39.53 7.81 -7.32
CA LEU A 238 -38.10 8.06 -7.54
C LEU A 238 -37.85 8.87 -8.82
N ARG A 239 -38.52 8.56 -9.94
CA ARG A 239 -38.45 9.35 -11.19
C ARG A 239 -38.90 10.79 -10.98
N ASP A 240 -40.01 10.98 -10.28
CA ASP A 240 -40.57 12.30 -9.98
C ASP A 240 -39.56 13.11 -9.15
N VAL A 241 -39.06 12.55 -8.04
CA VAL A 241 -38.06 13.19 -7.16
C VAL A 241 -36.75 13.53 -7.87
N ILE A 242 -36.23 12.62 -8.72
CA ILE A 242 -35.00 12.85 -9.51
C ILE A 242 -35.22 13.96 -10.56
N THR A 243 -36.43 14.07 -11.11
CA THR A 243 -36.80 15.12 -12.06
C THR A 243 -37.00 16.47 -11.34
N GLU A 244 -37.62 16.49 -10.16
CA GLU A 244 -37.86 17.66 -9.31
C GLU A 244 -36.60 18.17 -8.58
N ALA A 245 -35.52 17.37 -8.52
CA ALA A 245 -34.22 17.78 -8.00
C ALA A 245 -33.67 19.05 -8.66
N GLY A 246 -34.13 19.40 -9.88
CA GLY A 246 -33.79 20.64 -10.59
C GLY A 246 -32.34 20.75 -11.08
N ALA A 247 -31.42 19.92 -10.58
CA ALA A 247 -29.99 20.00 -10.85
C ALA A 247 -29.59 19.83 -12.34
N ASP A 248 -28.37 20.27 -12.64
CA ASP A 248 -27.69 20.05 -13.92
C ASP A 248 -26.97 18.70 -13.94
N ILE A 249 -26.43 18.29 -12.79
CA ILE A 249 -25.82 16.97 -12.56
C ILE A 249 -26.39 16.38 -11.27
N ILE A 250 -26.76 15.10 -11.29
CA ILE A 250 -27.21 14.35 -10.10
C ILE A 250 -26.43 13.05 -9.92
N CYS A 251 -25.88 12.86 -8.73
CA CYS A 251 -25.28 11.61 -8.26
C CYS A 251 -26.35 10.76 -7.55
N LEU A 252 -26.60 9.56 -8.03
CA LEU A 252 -27.49 8.59 -7.42
C LEU A 252 -26.69 7.46 -6.76
N GLN A 253 -27.06 7.11 -5.53
CA GLN A 253 -26.50 5.97 -4.81
C GLN A 253 -27.55 4.87 -4.67
N GLU A 254 -27.08 3.63 -4.51
CA GLU A 254 -27.91 2.41 -4.39
C GLU A 254 -28.78 2.07 -5.62
N VAL A 255 -28.29 2.42 -6.82
CA VAL A 255 -29.03 2.16 -8.07
C VAL A 255 -28.88 0.70 -8.50
N THR A 256 -30.02 0.01 -8.68
CA THR A 256 -30.09 -1.36 -9.23
C THR A 256 -30.17 -1.36 -10.76
N ASP A 257 -29.93 -2.51 -11.40
CA ASP A 257 -30.01 -2.68 -12.86
C ASP A 257 -31.41 -2.37 -13.42
N ASP A 258 -32.46 -2.61 -12.63
CA ASP A 258 -33.85 -2.40 -13.03
C ASP A 258 -34.30 -0.95 -12.81
N LEU A 259 -33.80 -0.28 -11.76
CA LEU A 259 -34.02 1.16 -11.60
C LEU A 259 -33.29 1.92 -12.71
N LEU A 260 -32.05 1.56 -13.04
CA LEU A 260 -31.32 2.19 -14.15
C LEU A 260 -32.08 2.08 -15.48
N TRP A 261 -32.57 0.88 -15.79
CA TRP A 261 -33.38 0.63 -16.99
C TRP A 261 -34.66 1.48 -17.02
N ASP A 262 -35.38 1.55 -15.89
CA ASP A 262 -36.59 2.37 -15.74
C ASP A 262 -36.32 3.88 -15.90
N LEU A 263 -35.29 4.40 -15.21
CA LEU A 263 -34.88 5.81 -15.32
C LEU A 263 -34.47 6.17 -16.75
N MET A 264 -33.65 5.33 -17.41
CA MET A 264 -33.14 5.61 -18.76
C MET A 264 -34.18 5.37 -19.86
N GLY A 265 -35.24 4.61 -19.58
CA GLY A 265 -36.41 4.44 -20.44
C GLY A 265 -37.44 5.57 -20.33
N ASP A 266 -37.50 6.29 -19.21
CA ASP A 266 -38.51 7.32 -18.99
C ASP A 266 -38.34 8.56 -19.91
N PRO A 267 -39.40 9.07 -20.56
CA PRO A 267 -39.31 10.26 -21.41
C PRO A 267 -38.98 11.56 -20.66
N THR A 268 -39.39 11.68 -19.40
CA THR A 268 -39.20 12.88 -18.56
C THR A 268 -37.76 12.97 -18.09
N VAL A 269 -37.20 11.84 -17.63
CA VAL A 269 -35.78 11.73 -17.27
C VAL A 269 -34.90 12.03 -18.48
N ARG A 270 -35.16 11.40 -19.65
CA ARG A 270 -34.41 11.66 -20.90
C ARG A 270 -34.55 13.09 -21.43
N LYS A 271 -35.69 13.75 -21.21
CA LYS A 271 -35.87 15.16 -21.56
C LYS A 271 -35.03 16.09 -20.68
N LYS A 272 -34.72 15.68 -19.45
CA LYS A 272 -33.91 16.45 -18.51
C LYS A 272 -32.41 16.13 -18.63
N PHE A 273 -32.04 14.86 -18.68
CA PHE A 273 -30.65 14.41 -18.66
C PHE A 273 -30.29 13.72 -19.98
N GLY A 274 -29.30 14.28 -20.69
CA GLY A 274 -28.79 13.75 -21.95
C GLY A 274 -27.57 12.84 -21.78
N TRP A 275 -26.91 12.86 -20.62
CA TRP A 275 -25.66 12.13 -20.35
C TRP A 275 -25.77 11.23 -19.12
N SER A 276 -25.12 10.06 -19.20
CA SER A 276 -25.04 9.03 -18.15
C SER A 276 -23.64 8.40 -18.09
N ASN A 277 -23.19 7.95 -16.91
CA ASN A 277 -21.97 7.13 -16.79
C ASN A 277 -22.19 5.64 -17.14
N ARG A 278 -23.44 5.21 -17.41
CA ARG A 278 -23.82 3.82 -17.74
C ARG A 278 -24.75 3.77 -18.96
N PRO A 279 -24.73 2.69 -19.77
CA PRO A 279 -25.75 2.46 -20.80
C PRO A 279 -27.07 1.99 -20.18
N ALA A 280 -28.18 2.15 -20.91
CA ALA A 280 -29.52 1.78 -20.42
C ALA A 280 -29.67 0.28 -20.10
N ASN A 281 -28.99 -0.59 -20.85
CA ASN A 281 -29.00 -2.04 -20.69
C ASN A 281 -27.82 -2.57 -19.83
N ALA A 282 -27.17 -1.72 -19.04
CA ALA A 282 -26.09 -2.15 -18.15
C ALA A 282 -26.58 -3.19 -17.13
N VAL A 283 -25.75 -4.20 -16.90
CA VAL A 283 -25.82 -5.07 -15.73
C VAL A 283 -24.59 -4.74 -14.90
N MET A 284 -24.82 -4.12 -13.75
CA MET A 284 -23.75 -3.48 -12.97
C MET A 284 -23.12 -4.44 -11.96
N GLU A 285 -21.97 -4.03 -11.42
CA GLU A 285 -21.12 -4.80 -10.51
C GLU A 285 -21.79 -5.24 -9.19
N SER A 286 -22.88 -4.57 -8.79
CA SER A 286 -23.59 -4.75 -7.51
C SER A 286 -25.09 -4.52 -7.68
N GLU A 287 -25.85 -4.55 -6.58
CA GLU A 287 -27.18 -3.91 -6.48
C GLU A 287 -27.12 -2.50 -5.89
N ARG A 288 -25.95 -2.04 -5.42
CA ARG A 288 -25.79 -0.74 -4.74
C ARG A 288 -24.86 0.22 -5.49
N ASN A 289 -25.12 0.41 -6.77
CA ASN A 289 -24.21 1.11 -7.69
C ASN A 289 -24.35 2.65 -7.63
N ILE A 290 -23.35 3.32 -8.21
CA ILE A 290 -23.34 4.78 -8.38
C ILE A 290 -23.62 5.13 -9.85
N VAL A 291 -24.62 5.97 -10.06
CA VAL A 291 -25.02 6.47 -11.38
C VAL A 291 -25.00 8.00 -11.35
N ILE A 292 -24.41 8.61 -12.37
CA ILE A 292 -24.36 10.06 -12.55
C ILE A 292 -25.13 10.39 -13.82
N PHE A 293 -26.16 11.23 -13.69
CA PHE A 293 -26.87 11.82 -14.82
C PHE A 293 -26.50 13.31 -14.95
N ALA A 294 -26.33 13.77 -16.19
CA ALA A 294 -26.09 15.19 -16.48
C ALA A 294 -26.95 15.69 -17.65
N ARG A 295 -27.29 16.98 -17.63
CA ARG A 295 -27.96 17.67 -18.75
C ARG A 295 -27.05 17.70 -19.99
N GLU A 296 -27.66 17.90 -21.16
CA GLU A 296 -27.01 17.94 -22.48
C GLU A 296 -25.72 18.79 -22.51
N GLU A 297 -25.77 19.97 -21.89
CA GLU A 297 -24.68 20.96 -21.83
C GLU A 297 -23.48 20.52 -20.99
N PHE A 298 -23.69 19.60 -20.02
CA PHE A 298 -22.70 19.18 -19.03
C PHE A 298 -22.17 17.77 -19.30
N GLY A 299 -21.98 17.44 -20.59
CA GLY A 299 -21.33 16.20 -21.01
C GLY A 299 -19.97 16.01 -20.34
N PHE A 300 -19.70 14.78 -19.90
CA PHE A 300 -18.55 14.44 -19.07
C PHE A 300 -17.88 13.15 -19.57
N GLU A 301 -16.65 12.94 -19.11
CA GLU A 301 -15.91 11.69 -19.23
C GLU A 301 -15.95 10.98 -17.86
N ALA A 302 -16.50 9.78 -17.77
CA ALA A 302 -16.67 9.06 -16.51
C ALA A 302 -15.60 7.98 -16.31
N THR A 303 -14.81 8.10 -15.24
CA THR A 303 -13.81 7.12 -14.83
C THR A 303 -14.23 6.45 -13.51
N ARG A 304 -14.15 5.12 -13.42
CA ARG A 304 -14.47 4.39 -12.17
C ARG A 304 -13.20 4.13 -11.37
N VAL A 305 -13.23 4.40 -10.06
CA VAL A 305 -12.06 4.35 -9.16
C VAL A 305 -12.39 3.46 -7.96
N GLU A 306 -11.69 2.35 -7.79
CA GLU A 306 -11.85 1.48 -6.61
C GLU A 306 -11.35 2.19 -5.34
N LEU A 307 -12.10 2.09 -4.24
CA LEU A 307 -11.78 2.76 -2.96
C LEU A 307 -11.27 1.82 -1.87
N GLY A 308 -11.35 0.50 -2.08
CA GLY A 308 -10.92 -0.51 -1.12
C GLY A 308 -12.08 -1.30 -0.52
N GLY A 309 -12.32 -2.49 -1.06
CA GLY A 309 -13.32 -3.45 -0.58
C GLY A 309 -14.34 -3.84 -1.66
N ASN A 310 -14.94 -5.02 -1.50
CA ASN A 310 -15.82 -5.62 -2.50
C ASN A 310 -16.94 -4.64 -2.93
N HIS A 311 -16.97 -4.31 -4.22
CA HIS A 311 -17.95 -3.43 -4.87
C HIS A 311 -17.99 -1.97 -4.37
N LYS A 312 -16.93 -1.46 -3.71
CA LYS A 312 -16.85 -0.05 -3.26
C LYS A 312 -15.91 0.79 -4.15
N ALA A 313 -16.53 1.55 -5.06
CA ALA A 313 -15.86 2.47 -5.98
C ALA A 313 -16.51 3.87 -5.98
N ALA A 314 -15.74 4.87 -6.42
CA ALA A 314 -16.24 6.17 -6.85
C ALA A 314 -16.41 6.21 -8.38
N VAL A 315 -17.23 7.15 -8.86
CA VAL A 315 -17.31 7.51 -10.29
C VAL A 315 -16.89 8.97 -10.42
N ILE A 316 -15.81 9.23 -11.16
CA ILE A 316 -15.29 10.57 -11.44
C ILE A 316 -15.83 11.03 -12.79
N ALA A 317 -16.78 11.95 -12.79
CA ALA A 317 -17.29 12.65 -13.96
C ALA A 317 -16.43 13.90 -14.22
N ARG A 318 -15.58 13.86 -15.25
CA ARG A 318 -14.73 14.98 -15.66
C ARG A 318 -15.45 15.86 -16.69
N ILE A 319 -15.78 17.09 -16.32
CA ILE A 319 -16.62 18.01 -17.09
C ILE A 319 -15.75 19.15 -17.63
N ARG A 320 -15.99 19.57 -18.89
CA ARG A 320 -15.27 20.68 -19.54
C ARG A 320 -16.11 21.95 -19.55
N THR A 321 -15.63 22.99 -18.87
CA THR A 321 -16.26 24.32 -18.84
C THR A 321 -15.34 25.37 -19.48
N THR A 322 -15.88 26.54 -19.84
CA THR A 322 -15.07 27.67 -20.31
C THR A 322 -14.14 28.25 -19.24
N GLN A 323 -14.34 27.89 -17.96
CA GLN A 323 -13.53 28.34 -16.83
C GLN A 323 -12.45 27.32 -16.41
N GLY A 324 -12.48 26.10 -16.94
CA GLY A 324 -11.58 25.02 -16.56
C GLY A 324 -12.27 23.65 -16.55
N LEU A 325 -11.56 22.67 -15.99
CA LEU A 325 -12.02 21.29 -15.83
C LEU A 325 -12.54 21.07 -14.40
N ILE A 326 -13.63 20.30 -14.27
CA ILE A 326 -14.20 19.91 -12.98
C ILE A 326 -14.18 18.38 -12.90
N ALA A 327 -13.56 17.83 -11.85
CA ALA A 327 -13.64 16.43 -11.48
C ALA A 327 -14.73 16.26 -10.41
N LEU A 328 -15.88 15.73 -10.81
CA LEU A 328 -17.02 15.47 -9.93
C LEU A 328 -17.05 14.00 -9.52
N ALA A 329 -16.74 13.70 -8.26
CA ALA A 329 -16.74 12.35 -7.70
C ALA A 329 -18.11 12.00 -7.08
N GLY A 330 -18.83 11.09 -7.73
CA GLY A 330 -19.95 10.37 -7.14
C GLY A 330 -19.47 9.29 -6.17
N ILE A 331 -19.93 9.30 -4.92
CA ILE A 331 -19.50 8.35 -3.88
C ILE A 331 -20.67 7.67 -3.14
N HIS A 332 -20.39 6.48 -2.61
CA HIS A 332 -21.24 5.78 -1.64
C HIS A 332 -20.34 4.93 -0.72
N LEU A 333 -20.02 5.43 0.47
CA LEU A 333 -19.04 4.81 1.37
C LEU A 333 -19.64 3.66 2.20
N THR A 334 -18.82 2.93 2.96
CA THR A 334 -19.30 1.81 3.79
C THR A 334 -20.22 2.28 4.94
N ALA A 335 -21.41 1.70 5.06
CA ALA A 335 -22.39 2.03 6.11
C ALA A 335 -22.02 1.45 7.50
N GLY A 336 -22.45 2.14 8.57
CA GLY A 336 -22.21 1.75 9.98
C GLY A 336 -21.35 2.76 10.75
N ARG A 337 -21.30 2.65 12.09
CA ARG A 337 -20.66 3.65 12.98
C ARG A 337 -19.60 3.11 13.94
N SER A 338 -19.27 1.82 13.89
CA SER A 338 -18.20 1.26 14.73
C SER A 338 -16.82 1.75 14.26
N GLU A 339 -15.85 1.85 15.17
CA GLU A 339 -14.51 2.37 14.84
C GLU A 339 -13.83 1.65 13.66
N PRO A 340 -13.89 0.30 13.51
CA PRO A 340 -13.34 -0.38 12.34
C PRO A 340 -14.03 0.01 11.02
N ILE A 341 -15.33 0.35 11.06
CA ILE A 341 -16.09 0.84 9.90
C ILE A 341 -15.75 2.31 9.60
N LEU A 342 -15.52 3.12 10.63
CA LEU A 342 -15.03 4.50 10.46
C LEU A 342 -13.62 4.51 9.85
N GLU A 343 -12.71 3.65 10.33
CA GLU A 343 -11.37 3.54 9.75
C GLU A 343 -11.41 3.06 8.30
N LYS A 344 -12.26 2.08 7.97
CA LYS A 344 -12.50 1.69 6.57
C LYS A 344 -12.99 2.89 5.72
N LYS A 345 -13.89 3.72 6.23
CA LYS A 345 -14.32 4.95 5.54
C LYS A 345 -13.21 6.00 5.40
N ARG A 346 -12.32 6.13 6.40
CA ARG A 346 -11.13 6.99 6.29
C ARG A 346 -10.21 6.51 5.17
N LEU A 347 -10.03 5.19 5.03
CA LEU A 347 -9.27 4.60 3.93
C LEU A 347 -9.96 4.82 2.57
N GLU A 348 -11.28 4.59 2.45
CA GLU A 348 -12.04 4.85 1.23
C GLU A 348 -11.93 6.33 0.78
N LEU A 349 -12.05 7.28 1.72
CA LEU A 349 -11.87 8.71 1.48
C LEU A 349 -10.42 9.08 1.13
N SER A 350 -9.44 8.49 1.80
CA SER A 350 -8.02 8.73 1.55
C SER A 350 -7.60 8.24 0.15
N THR A 351 -8.13 7.09 -0.28
CA THR A 351 -7.92 6.55 -1.63
C THR A 351 -8.50 7.49 -2.69
N LEU A 352 -9.74 7.97 -2.51
CA LEU A 352 -10.36 8.96 -3.39
C LEU A 352 -9.55 10.26 -3.47
N ALA A 353 -9.18 10.83 -2.33
CA ALA A 353 -8.43 12.08 -2.28
C ALA A 353 -7.03 11.92 -2.90
N SER A 354 -6.39 10.76 -2.74
CA SER A 354 -5.12 10.44 -3.39
C SER A 354 -5.26 10.31 -4.91
N TYR A 355 -6.33 9.68 -5.40
CA TYR A 355 -6.65 9.65 -6.83
C TYR A 355 -6.86 11.05 -7.41
N LEU A 356 -7.67 11.89 -6.75
CA LEU A 356 -7.92 13.28 -7.17
C LEU A 356 -6.63 14.12 -7.15
N ARG A 357 -5.76 13.95 -6.15
CA ARG A 357 -4.43 14.60 -6.10
C ARG A 357 -3.49 14.17 -7.22
N VAL A 358 -3.53 12.90 -7.66
CA VAL A 358 -2.62 12.40 -8.70
C VAL A 358 -3.12 12.70 -10.12
N HIS A 359 -4.42 12.53 -10.37
CA HIS A 359 -4.99 12.59 -11.72
C HIS A 359 -5.72 13.90 -12.04
N HIS A 360 -6.11 14.66 -11.01
CA HIS A 360 -6.98 15.84 -11.13
C HIS A 360 -6.46 17.05 -10.34
N GLU A 361 -5.16 17.15 -10.06
CA GLU A 361 -4.57 18.24 -9.25
C GLU A 361 -4.97 19.64 -9.73
N ALA A 362 -4.96 19.84 -11.05
CA ALA A 362 -5.30 21.11 -11.72
C ALA A 362 -6.82 21.31 -11.96
N ASP A 363 -7.63 20.27 -11.81
CA ASP A 363 -9.08 20.36 -11.98
C ASP A 363 -9.73 20.89 -10.67
N GLU A 364 -10.88 21.55 -10.77
CA GLU A 364 -11.75 21.82 -9.61
C GLU A 364 -12.38 20.52 -9.13
N TRP A 365 -12.58 20.35 -7.82
CA TRP A 365 -13.18 19.11 -7.27
C TRP A 365 -14.56 19.37 -6.69
N VAL A 366 -15.48 18.46 -7.01
CA VAL A 366 -16.77 18.30 -6.32
C VAL A 366 -16.86 16.85 -5.88
N VAL A 367 -17.12 16.58 -4.60
CA VAL A 367 -17.42 15.22 -4.11
C VAL A 367 -18.88 15.23 -3.65
N ALA A 368 -19.73 14.43 -4.30
CA ALA A 368 -21.16 14.42 -4.08
C ALA A 368 -21.64 12.97 -3.87
N GLY A 369 -22.18 12.67 -2.70
CA GLY A 369 -22.61 11.31 -2.40
C GLY A 369 -22.91 11.03 -0.94
N ASP A 370 -23.38 9.81 -0.71
CA ASP A 370 -23.58 9.27 0.63
C ASP A 370 -22.23 8.91 1.26
N THR A 371 -21.74 9.78 2.12
CA THR A 371 -20.51 9.58 2.89
C THR A 371 -20.68 8.55 4.01
N ASN A 372 -21.91 8.23 4.41
CA ASN A 372 -22.23 7.51 5.64
C ASN A 372 -21.46 8.04 6.89
N TRP A 373 -20.95 9.27 6.86
CA TRP A 373 -20.07 9.82 7.90
C TRP A 373 -20.92 10.46 9.00
N PRO A 374 -20.78 10.04 10.27
CA PRO A 374 -21.63 10.54 11.35
C PRO A 374 -21.31 12.00 11.68
N ASP A 375 -22.36 12.78 11.93
CA ASP A 375 -22.24 14.22 12.25
C ASP A 375 -21.56 14.51 13.60
N SER A 376 -21.39 13.49 14.45
CA SER A 376 -20.66 13.58 15.71
C SER A 376 -19.14 13.57 15.55
N GLU A 377 -18.63 13.14 14.38
CA GLU A 377 -17.21 12.99 14.12
C GLU A 377 -16.71 14.03 13.11
N PRO A 378 -15.51 14.61 13.30
CA PRO A 378 -14.92 15.52 12.31
C PRO A 378 -14.71 14.79 10.99
N PHE A 379 -14.98 15.46 9.88
CA PHE A 379 -14.89 14.84 8.55
C PHE A 379 -13.41 14.77 8.10
N PRO A 380 -12.89 13.60 7.65
CA PRO A 380 -11.45 13.39 7.52
C PRO A 380 -10.71 14.28 6.51
N LEU A 381 -11.44 14.90 5.59
CA LEU A 381 -10.89 15.70 4.50
C LEU A 381 -11.23 17.20 4.61
N GLU A 382 -11.64 17.72 5.77
CA GLU A 382 -12.03 19.13 5.96
C GLU A 382 -10.97 20.17 5.52
N GLU A 383 -9.70 19.77 5.43
CA GLU A 383 -8.58 20.61 4.95
C GLU A 383 -8.42 20.66 3.42
N GLU A 384 -9.00 19.72 2.66
CA GLU A 384 -9.05 19.77 1.17
C GLU A 384 -10.46 19.94 0.62
N LEU A 385 -11.48 19.62 1.41
CA LEU A 385 -12.87 19.66 1.02
C LEU A 385 -13.65 20.53 2.00
N LYS A 386 -14.34 21.53 1.46
CA LYS A 386 -15.30 22.36 2.18
C LYS A 386 -16.70 21.82 1.93
N ASP A 387 -17.42 21.50 3.00
CA ASP A 387 -18.84 21.15 2.92
C ASP A 387 -19.66 22.39 2.53
N VAL A 388 -20.59 22.23 1.59
CA VAL A 388 -21.54 23.30 1.19
C VAL A 388 -22.81 23.30 2.05
N TRP A 389 -22.91 22.36 3.01
CA TRP A 389 -24.12 22.13 3.80
C TRP A 389 -24.51 23.30 4.71
N ASP A 390 -23.59 24.13 5.19
CA ASP A 390 -23.83 25.15 6.25
C ASP A 390 -25.03 26.11 5.98
N MET A 391 -25.55 26.12 4.75
CA MET A 391 -26.69 26.91 4.28
C MET A 391 -28.04 26.15 4.21
N ALA A 392 -28.08 24.80 4.31
CA ALA A 392 -29.26 23.99 3.97
C ALA A 392 -30.19 23.65 5.17
N GLY A 393 -29.60 23.37 6.34
CA GLY A 393 -30.33 22.95 7.55
C GLY A 393 -30.90 21.52 7.51
N GLY A 394 -31.08 20.92 8.69
CA GLY A 394 -31.61 19.54 8.83
C GLY A 394 -30.58 18.44 8.55
N GLY A 395 -31.07 17.19 8.50
CA GLY A 395 -30.31 16.00 8.15
C GLY A 395 -30.88 15.32 6.89
N THR A 396 -30.02 14.69 6.09
CA THR A 396 -30.43 13.91 4.91
C THR A 396 -31.00 12.56 5.28
N TYR A 397 -30.54 11.96 6.38
CA TYR A 397 -31.13 10.77 6.99
C TYR A 397 -31.84 11.17 8.29
N ASP A 398 -33.17 11.22 8.28
CA ASP A 398 -33.99 11.66 9.43
C ASP A 398 -35.04 10.61 9.83
N PRO A 399 -34.74 9.75 10.81
CA PRO A 399 -35.67 8.75 11.35
C PRO A 399 -36.88 9.31 12.13
N GLN A 400 -36.98 10.63 12.30
CA GLN A 400 -38.10 11.28 12.99
C GLN A 400 -39.17 11.76 12.00
N THR A 401 -38.76 12.16 10.79
CA THR A 401 -39.67 12.66 9.74
C THR A 401 -39.84 11.68 8.56
N ASN A 402 -38.88 10.77 8.33
CA ASN A 402 -38.93 9.78 7.27
C ASN A 402 -39.28 8.38 7.82
N VAL A 403 -40.42 7.82 7.42
CA VAL A 403 -40.89 6.50 7.87
C VAL A 403 -40.06 5.33 7.35
N LEU A 404 -39.37 5.48 6.22
CA LEU A 404 -38.44 4.46 5.72
C LEU A 404 -37.13 4.54 6.54
N ALA A 405 -36.61 5.74 6.83
CA ALA A 405 -35.46 5.90 7.73
C ALA A 405 -35.73 5.34 9.13
N ALA A 406 -36.93 5.58 9.66
CA ALA A 406 -37.37 5.01 10.94
C ALA A 406 -37.38 3.47 10.95
N ALA A 407 -37.52 2.84 9.78
CA ALA A 407 -37.55 1.39 9.61
C ALA A 407 -36.16 0.80 9.26
N THR A 408 -35.29 1.53 8.57
CA THR A 408 -33.90 1.11 8.28
C THR A 408 -32.92 1.44 9.41
N THR A 409 -33.28 2.32 10.36
CA THR A 409 -32.46 2.71 11.51
C THR A 409 -32.17 1.53 12.43
N ARG A 410 -30.89 1.22 12.63
CA ARG A 410 -30.42 0.14 13.51
C ARG A 410 -30.00 0.58 14.92
N GLU A 411 -29.77 1.88 15.11
CA GLU A 411 -29.15 2.44 16.33
C GLU A 411 -29.89 3.69 16.83
N SER A 412 -29.44 4.88 16.42
CA SER A 412 -29.94 6.18 16.89
C SER A 412 -30.94 6.79 15.93
N ARG A 413 -32.05 7.33 16.48
CA ARG A 413 -33.07 8.10 15.75
C ARG A 413 -32.76 9.60 15.64
N ASN A 414 -31.51 10.00 15.86
CA ASN A 414 -31.07 11.38 15.63
C ASN A 414 -30.84 11.59 14.13
N PRO A 415 -31.30 12.71 13.54
CA PRO A 415 -31.00 13.06 12.15
C PRO A 415 -29.49 13.14 11.88
N GLN A 416 -29.04 12.80 10.67
CA GLN A 416 -27.64 12.83 10.23
C GLN A 416 -27.52 13.42 8.82
N ARG A 417 -26.35 13.98 8.48
CA ARG A 417 -26.03 14.48 7.13
C ARG A 417 -25.07 13.52 6.45
N TYR A 418 -25.61 12.41 5.96
CA TYR A 418 -24.82 11.38 5.28
C TYR A 418 -24.54 11.77 3.82
N ASP A 419 -25.54 12.22 3.09
CA ASP A 419 -25.36 12.78 1.75
C ASP A 419 -24.77 14.18 1.88
N ARG A 420 -23.62 14.39 1.24
CA ARG A 420 -22.90 15.67 1.28
C ARG A 420 -22.49 16.08 -0.12
N ILE A 421 -22.35 17.39 -0.31
CA ILE A 421 -21.72 18.00 -1.49
C ILE A 421 -20.55 18.82 -0.96
N LEU A 422 -19.35 18.44 -1.35
CA LEU A 422 -18.09 18.95 -0.88
C LEU A 422 -17.34 19.58 -2.06
N VAL A 423 -16.77 20.76 -1.89
CA VAL A 423 -15.99 21.45 -2.94
C VAL A 423 -14.53 21.63 -2.54
N LYS A 424 -13.62 21.68 -3.51
CA LYS A 424 -12.17 21.90 -3.29
C LYS A 424 -11.92 23.16 -2.45
N ARG A 425 -11.34 23.00 -1.25
CA ARG A 425 -10.97 24.13 -0.39
C ARG A 425 -9.86 24.94 -1.08
N GLY A 426 -10.08 26.24 -1.25
CA GLY A 426 -9.18 27.12 -1.99
C GLY A 426 -9.36 27.07 -3.52
N GLY A 427 -10.32 26.29 -4.02
CA GLY A 427 -10.75 26.32 -5.42
C GLY A 427 -11.63 27.53 -5.75
N THR A 428 -11.98 27.65 -7.04
CA THR A 428 -12.85 28.69 -7.60
C THR A 428 -14.35 28.40 -7.41
N LEU A 429 -14.71 27.13 -7.18
CA LEU A 429 -16.09 26.72 -6.91
C LEU A 429 -16.55 27.16 -5.52
N SER A 430 -17.69 27.83 -5.46
CA SER A 430 -18.37 28.23 -4.22
C SER A 430 -19.88 28.13 -4.36
N PRO A 431 -20.62 27.70 -3.33
CA PRO A 431 -22.07 27.65 -3.37
C PRO A 431 -22.65 29.08 -3.42
N LEU A 432 -23.63 29.29 -4.28
CA LEU A 432 -24.46 30.49 -4.30
C LEU A 432 -25.33 30.52 -3.05
N ALA A 433 -25.45 31.72 -2.46
CA ALA A 433 -26.27 31.94 -1.27
C ALA A 433 -27.72 31.47 -1.50
N ASP A 434 -28.30 30.86 -0.47
CA ASP A 434 -29.69 30.38 -0.43
C ASP A 434 -30.09 29.36 -1.53
N THR A 435 -29.12 28.73 -2.20
CA THR A 435 -29.38 27.69 -3.21
C THR A 435 -29.25 26.25 -2.70
N SER A 436 -28.63 26.03 -1.54
CA SER A 436 -28.54 24.70 -0.91
C SER A 436 -29.87 24.31 -0.29
N ARG A 437 -30.43 23.16 -0.70
CA ARG A 437 -31.76 22.69 -0.27
C ARG A 437 -31.85 21.17 -0.16
N LEU A 438 -32.73 20.70 0.72
CA LEU A 438 -33.25 19.34 0.68
C LEU A 438 -34.30 19.17 -0.43
N PHE A 439 -34.43 17.95 -0.96
CA PHE A 439 -35.47 17.54 -1.89
C PHE A 439 -35.88 16.06 -1.68
N GLY A 440 -36.99 15.64 -2.30
CA GLY A 440 -37.56 14.31 -2.08
C GLY A 440 -38.42 14.18 -0.81
N VAL A 441 -38.59 15.27 -0.05
CA VAL A 441 -39.52 15.34 1.08
C VAL A 441 -40.96 15.33 0.54
N PRO A 442 -41.79 14.32 0.86
CA PRO A 442 -43.13 14.19 0.29
C PRO A 442 -44.11 15.21 0.88
N PRO A 443 -45.17 15.59 0.15
CA PRO A 443 -46.29 16.34 0.72
C PRO A 443 -46.93 15.58 1.88
N SER A 444 -47.39 16.31 2.90
CA SER A 444 -47.93 15.72 4.14
C SER A 444 -48.95 14.60 3.88
N GLY A 445 -48.69 13.42 4.45
CA GLY A 445 -49.54 12.23 4.31
C GLY A 445 -49.15 11.25 3.19
N HIS A 446 -48.16 11.58 2.35
CA HIS A 446 -47.63 10.65 1.34
C HIS A 446 -46.38 9.91 1.85
N SER A 447 -46.19 8.67 1.39
CA SER A 447 -44.99 7.89 1.70
C SER A 447 -43.76 8.45 0.97
N PRO A 448 -42.57 8.47 1.61
CA PRO A 448 -41.35 8.95 0.99
C PRO A 448 -40.81 7.98 -0.07
N ALA A 449 -40.09 8.52 -1.05
CA ALA A 449 -39.53 7.74 -2.16
C ALA A 449 -38.24 6.98 -1.78
N SER A 450 -37.53 7.40 -0.72
CA SER A 450 -36.32 6.78 -0.16
C SER A 450 -36.27 7.01 1.36
N ASP A 451 -35.38 6.33 2.09
CA ASP A 451 -35.07 6.66 3.49
C ASP A 451 -34.12 7.86 3.64
N HIS A 452 -33.51 8.31 2.55
CA HIS A 452 -32.78 9.58 2.51
C HIS A 452 -33.61 10.70 1.87
N TRP A 453 -33.34 11.94 2.27
CA TRP A 453 -33.69 13.17 1.58
C TRP A 453 -32.50 13.61 0.74
N GLY A 454 -32.71 13.88 -0.55
CA GLY A 454 -31.64 14.35 -1.43
C GLY A 454 -31.21 15.77 -1.09
N VAL A 455 -29.96 16.12 -1.39
CA VAL A 455 -29.45 17.49 -1.27
C VAL A 455 -29.04 18.03 -2.64
N ALA A 456 -29.41 19.27 -2.92
CA ALA A 456 -29.01 20.01 -4.11
C ALA A 456 -28.43 21.37 -3.72
N THR A 457 -27.48 21.87 -4.51
CA THR A 457 -26.94 23.24 -4.41
C THR A 457 -26.63 23.80 -5.79
N THR A 458 -26.36 25.10 -5.90
CA THR A 458 -25.84 25.71 -7.14
C THR A 458 -24.49 26.34 -6.88
N LEU A 459 -23.47 25.90 -7.61
CA LEU A 459 -22.10 26.40 -7.52
C LEU A 459 -21.88 27.51 -8.56
N SER A 460 -21.16 28.56 -8.17
CA SER A 460 -20.71 29.64 -9.05
C SER A 460 -19.32 29.34 -9.61
N LEU A 461 -19.20 29.38 -10.94
CA LEU A 461 -17.95 29.23 -11.68
C LEU A 461 -17.30 30.62 -11.80
N HIS A 462 -16.59 31.03 -10.75
CA HIS A 462 -16.03 32.38 -10.68
C HIS A 462 -14.93 32.59 -11.75
N ASN A 463 -15.15 33.59 -12.59
CA ASN A 463 -14.26 33.96 -13.68
C ASN A 463 -13.00 34.64 -13.14
N GLN A 464 -11.93 33.88 -12.89
CA GLN A 464 -10.62 34.45 -12.57
C GLN A 464 -9.81 34.75 -13.83
N ALA A 465 -10.18 35.89 -14.45
CA ALA A 465 -9.21 36.79 -15.05
C ALA A 465 -8.34 37.48 -13.97
N THR A 466 -7.90 36.75 -12.94
CA THR A 466 -6.65 37.11 -12.27
C THR A 466 -5.53 36.76 -13.22
N LYS A 467 -4.55 37.66 -13.31
CA LYS A 467 -3.27 37.29 -13.90
C LYS A 467 -2.82 36.00 -13.21
N VAL A 468 -2.53 34.97 -14.00
CA VAL A 468 -1.38 34.13 -13.71
C VAL A 468 -0.15 35.03 -13.89
N THR A 469 0.06 35.93 -12.92
CA THR A 469 1.41 36.08 -12.38
C THR A 469 1.77 34.67 -12.01
N SER A 470 2.69 34.08 -12.78
CA SER A 470 3.43 32.90 -12.39
C SER A 470 3.70 33.04 -10.90
N VAL A 471 3.07 32.23 -10.06
CA VAL A 471 3.47 32.12 -8.67
C VAL A 471 4.95 31.73 -8.78
N PRO A 472 5.90 32.61 -8.40
CA PRO A 472 7.29 32.20 -8.42
C PRO A 472 7.36 30.96 -7.53
N PRO A 473 8.06 29.88 -7.94
CA PRO A 473 8.08 28.63 -7.18
C PRO A 473 8.35 28.99 -5.73
N MET A 474 7.44 28.66 -4.81
CA MET A 474 7.32 29.35 -3.52
C MET A 474 8.66 29.32 -2.77
N GLN A 475 9.43 30.40 -2.94
CA GLN A 475 10.81 30.44 -2.49
C GLN A 475 10.76 30.58 -0.98
N VAL A 476 11.03 29.47 -0.29
CA VAL A 476 11.34 29.48 1.13
C VAL A 476 12.41 30.58 1.31
N PRO A 477 12.15 31.59 2.16
CA PRO A 477 13.03 32.75 2.24
C PRO A 477 14.45 32.31 2.63
N PRO A 478 15.50 32.91 2.03
CA PRO A 478 16.87 32.56 2.35
C PRO A 478 17.16 32.82 3.82
N LEU A 479 17.96 31.94 4.42
CA LEU A 479 18.43 32.10 5.78
C LEU A 479 19.62 33.07 5.81
N PHE A 480 19.71 33.84 6.90
CA PHE A 480 20.82 34.76 7.12
C PHE A 480 21.97 34.05 7.84
N VAL A 481 23.20 34.38 7.44
CA VAL A 481 24.41 33.92 8.14
C VAL A 481 24.45 34.54 9.54
N LEU A 482 24.55 33.71 10.57
CA LEU A 482 24.68 34.15 11.95
C LEU A 482 26.17 34.20 12.38
N PRO A 483 26.57 35.16 13.23
CA PRO A 483 27.89 35.16 13.84
C PRO A 483 28.15 33.88 14.64
N THR A 484 29.40 33.40 14.61
CA THR A 484 29.87 32.26 15.40
C THR A 484 31.35 32.46 15.75
N SER A 485 31.74 32.08 16.97
CA SER A 485 33.15 32.04 17.39
C SER A 485 33.85 30.75 16.99
N THR A 486 33.10 29.68 16.71
CA THR A 486 33.62 28.38 16.31
C THR A 486 34.31 28.46 14.96
N THR A 487 35.55 27.96 14.90
CA THR A 487 36.32 27.86 13.66
C THR A 487 36.16 26.49 12.97
N THR A 488 36.45 26.41 11.66
CA THR A 488 36.41 25.12 10.94
C THR A 488 37.42 24.12 11.53
N GLY A 489 38.61 24.59 11.93
CA GLY A 489 39.64 23.75 12.55
C GLY A 489 39.24 23.16 13.90
N GLU A 490 38.39 23.83 14.69
CA GLU A 490 37.80 23.24 15.91
C GLU A 490 36.86 22.07 15.59
N LEU A 491 36.10 22.16 14.49
CA LEU A 491 35.22 21.08 14.05
C LEU A 491 36.05 19.88 13.58
N GLU A 492 37.06 20.12 12.75
CA GLU A 492 37.95 19.09 12.21
C GLU A 492 38.73 18.38 13.32
N ALA A 493 39.36 19.12 14.23
CA ALA A 493 40.13 18.55 15.34
C ALA A 493 39.27 17.70 16.28
N LEU A 494 38.04 18.12 16.60
CA LEU A 494 37.15 17.33 17.45
C LEU A 494 36.57 16.12 16.69
N CYS A 495 36.33 16.24 15.39
CA CYS A 495 35.93 15.09 14.57
C CYS A 495 37.07 14.07 14.43
N ASP A 496 38.33 14.49 14.35
CA ASP A 496 39.50 13.59 14.35
C ASP A 496 39.68 12.88 15.70
N GLU A 497 39.66 13.65 16.81
CA GLU A 497 39.75 13.14 18.20
C GLU A 497 38.73 12.02 18.48
N HIS A 498 37.55 12.09 17.88
CA HIS A 498 36.45 11.12 18.05
C HIS A 498 36.24 10.19 16.85
N SER A 499 37.26 9.96 16.01
CA SER A 499 37.22 9.01 14.87
C SER A 499 36.06 9.24 13.87
N CYS A 500 35.58 10.48 13.79
CA CYS A 500 34.51 10.88 12.87
C CYS A 500 35.02 11.19 11.46
N LEU A 501 36.34 11.21 11.23
CA LEU A 501 36.97 11.32 9.91
C LEU A 501 37.53 9.95 9.49
N PRO A 502 37.04 9.32 8.41
CA PRO A 502 37.55 8.03 7.95
C PRO A 502 38.87 8.21 7.18
N SER A 503 39.84 7.33 7.45
CA SER A 503 41.12 7.34 6.71
C SER A 503 40.94 6.89 5.25
N ALA A 504 41.88 7.28 4.37
CA ALA A 504 41.89 6.85 2.97
C ALA A 504 41.92 5.31 2.84
N GLU A 505 42.71 4.64 3.68
CA GLU A 505 42.76 3.17 3.75
C GLU A 505 41.43 2.56 4.17
N TYR A 506 40.72 3.15 5.14
CA TYR A 506 39.41 2.66 5.55
C TYR A 506 38.36 2.86 4.45
N ASN A 507 38.37 4.00 3.76
CA ASN A 507 37.52 4.23 2.59
C ASN A 507 37.79 3.21 1.47
N GLN A 508 39.05 2.82 1.26
CA GLN A 508 39.42 1.76 0.32
C GLN A 508 38.88 0.38 0.75
N LYS A 509 38.88 0.07 2.06
CA LYS A 509 38.27 -1.17 2.59
C LYS A 509 36.75 -1.21 2.38
N LEU A 510 36.06 -0.09 2.60
CA LEU A 510 34.62 0.02 2.35
C LEU A 510 34.29 -0.15 0.85
N ALA A 511 35.06 0.51 -0.02
CA ALA A 511 34.92 0.36 -1.47
C ALA A 511 35.21 -1.07 -1.95
N HIS A 512 36.23 -1.73 -1.37
CA HIS A 512 36.54 -3.13 -1.63
C HIS A 512 35.38 -4.05 -1.22
N ALA A 513 34.80 -3.88 -0.04
CA ALA A 513 33.64 -4.66 0.41
C ALA A 513 32.41 -4.51 -0.53
N VAL A 514 32.14 -3.30 -1.04
CA VAL A 514 31.12 -3.09 -2.09
C VAL A 514 31.49 -3.83 -3.38
N SER A 515 32.76 -3.82 -3.79
CA SER A 515 33.23 -4.56 -4.96
C SER A 515 33.10 -6.07 -4.78
N THR A 516 33.42 -6.62 -3.61
CA THR A 516 33.23 -8.04 -3.28
C THR A 516 31.75 -8.43 -3.40
N LEU A 517 30.82 -7.59 -2.90
CA LEU A 517 29.38 -7.82 -3.04
C LEU A 517 28.89 -7.70 -4.50
N GLN A 518 29.44 -6.77 -5.28
CA GLN A 518 29.18 -6.66 -6.72
C GLN A 518 29.65 -7.90 -7.49
N ILE A 519 30.85 -8.41 -7.18
CA ILE A 519 31.40 -9.63 -7.80
C ILE A 519 30.56 -10.85 -7.41
N LEU A 520 30.17 -10.99 -6.14
CA LEU A 520 29.31 -12.07 -5.66
C LEU A 520 28.00 -12.17 -6.45
N LEU A 521 27.36 -11.03 -6.69
CA LEU A 521 26.08 -10.93 -7.40
C LEU A 521 26.24 -10.90 -8.93
N SER A 522 27.46 -10.80 -9.46
CA SER A 522 27.72 -10.94 -10.90
C SER A 522 27.79 -12.41 -11.32
N ASP A 523 27.41 -12.72 -12.56
CA ASP A 523 27.35 -14.11 -13.08
C ASP A 523 28.59 -14.53 -13.89
N THR A 524 29.74 -13.89 -13.66
CA THR A 524 31.03 -14.29 -14.25
C THR A 524 31.78 -15.30 -13.36
N PRO A 525 32.03 -16.54 -13.81
CA PRO A 525 32.89 -17.47 -13.08
C PRO A 525 34.36 -17.01 -13.11
N PRO A 526 35.14 -17.23 -12.03
CA PRO A 526 36.55 -16.83 -11.97
C PRO A 526 37.37 -17.72 -12.90
N THR A 527 37.71 -17.20 -14.08
CA THR A 527 38.52 -17.95 -15.06
C THR A 527 39.98 -17.55 -14.94
N THR A 528 40.71 -18.33 -14.16
CA THR A 528 42.18 -18.32 -14.13
C THR A 528 42.73 -18.67 -15.51
N SER A 529 43.42 -17.74 -16.20
CA SER A 529 44.55 -18.07 -17.10
C SER A 529 45.24 -16.83 -17.70
N GLN A 530 46.56 -16.98 -17.83
CA GLN A 530 47.57 -16.02 -18.25
C GLN A 530 47.37 -15.47 -19.67
N ALA A 531 47.82 -14.22 -19.89
CA ALA A 531 47.95 -13.63 -21.21
C ALA A 531 49.29 -14.00 -21.88
N THR A 532 49.26 -14.49 -23.13
CA THR A 532 50.40 -14.50 -24.07
C THR A 532 49.95 -14.51 -25.53
N ILE A 533 49.76 -13.31 -26.09
CA ILE A 533 50.27 -12.77 -27.37
C ILE A 533 50.42 -13.69 -28.63
N ALA A 534 49.75 -13.25 -29.72
CA ALA A 534 50.03 -13.47 -31.16
C ALA A 534 49.75 -14.87 -31.76
N THR A 535 49.42 -15.04 -33.05
CA THR A 535 49.57 -14.17 -34.25
C THR A 535 48.28 -14.06 -35.10
N ALA A 536 48.26 -13.14 -36.06
CA ALA A 536 47.15 -12.93 -37.00
C ALA A 536 47.20 -13.87 -38.22
N ASP A 537 46.04 -14.26 -38.75
CA ASP A 537 45.83 -14.32 -40.20
C ASP A 537 44.34 -14.25 -40.64
N ASP A 538 44.18 -14.01 -41.93
CA ASP A 538 43.08 -13.53 -42.80
C ASP A 538 41.59 -13.96 -42.65
N SER A 539 40.73 -13.03 -43.09
CA SER A 539 39.43 -13.19 -43.80
C SER A 539 38.07 -13.45 -43.07
N THR A 540 37.07 -12.69 -43.56
CA THR A 540 35.59 -12.75 -43.37
C THR A 540 34.97 -12.16 -42.08
N PRO A 541 33.97 -11.25 -42.19
CA PRO A 541 33.24 -10.71 -41.04
C PRO A 541 32.09 -11.63 -40.64
N ILE A 542 32.36 -12.60 -39.77
CA ILE A 542 31.33 -13.41 -39.11
C ILE A 542 30.66 -12.55 -38.03
N GLN A 543 29.37 -12.25 -38.20
CA GLN A 543 28.57 -11.65 -37.13
C GLN A 543 28.47 -12.65 -35.95
N PRO A 544 28.68 -12.21 -34.70
CA PRO A 544 28.45 -13.08 -33.55
C PRO A 544 26.95 -13.38 -33.42
N SER A 545 26.61 -14.66 -33.46
CA SER A 545 25.27 -15.17 -33.17
C SER A 545 24.86 -14.83 -31.72
N PRO A 546 23.60 -14.41 -31.47
CA PRO A 546 23.15 -14.08 -30.12
C PRO A 546 23.08 -15.33 -29.25
N THR A 547 23.91 -15.39 -28.21
CA THR A 547 23.89 -16.48 -27.23
C THR A 547 22.66 -16.40 -26.33
N ASN A 548 21.91 -17.51 -26.27
CA ASN A 548 20.77 -17.68 -25.38
C ASN A 548 21.17 -17.70 -23.90
N THR A 549 21.00 -16.58 -23.19
CA THR A 549 20.64 -16.58 -21.76
C THR A 549 19.82 -15.33 -21.43
N SER A 550 18.62 -15.49 -20.85
CA SER A 550 17.95 -14.38 -20.15
C SER A 550 18.64 -14.21 -18.79
N SER A 551 19.81 -13.55 -18.77
CA SER A 551 20.66 -13.45 -17.59
C SER A 551 19.93 -12.77 -16.42
N VAL A 552 20.21 -13.28 -15.21
CA VAL A 552 19.85 -12.56 -13.99
C VAL A 552 20.79 -11.37 -13.91
N ARG A 553 20.21 -10.16 -13.74
CA ARG A 553 20.99 -8.93 -13.71
C ARG A 553 20.71 -8.18 -12.41
N PHE A 554 21.78 -7.80 -11.74
CA PHE A 554 21.74 -7.01 -10.53
C PHE A 554 22.63 -5.77 -10.66
N ILE A 555 22.19 -4.69 -10.03
CA ILE A 555 22.99 -3.50 -9.79
C ILE A 555 23.07 -3.32 -8.28
N VAL A 556 24.26 -3.46 -7.71
CA VAL A 556 24.52 -3.17 -6.29
C VAL A 556 24.93 -1.71 -6.17
N GLN A 557 24.04 -0.89 -5.63
CA GLN A 557 24.23 0.54 -5.46
C GLN A 557 24.35 0.89 -3.98
N PRO A 558 25.49 1.42 -3.52
CA PRO A 558 25.56 2.03 -2.19
C PRO A 558 24.65 3.24 -2.07
N VAL A 559 24.02 3.38 -0.92
CA VAL A 559 23.15 4.52 -0.54
C VAL A 559 23.61 5.09 0.82
N GLY A 560 22.78 5.91 1.45
CA GLY A 560 22.98 6.34 2.83
C GLY A 560 24.30 7.08 3.07
N SER A 561 24.97 6.77 4.19
CA SER A 561 26.08 7.59 4.68
C SER A 561 27.37 7.46 3.86
N PHE A 562 27.63 6.26 3.31
CA PHE A 562 28.79 5.99 2.47
C PHE A 562 28.65 6.64 1.10
N ALA A 563 27.50 6.52 0.44
CA ALA A 563 27.26 7.11 -0.88
C ALA A 563 27.37 8.64 -0.91
N MET A 564 27.03 9.30 0.22
CA MET A 564 27.15 10.75 0.38
C MET A 564 28.53 11.19 0.93
N GLY A 565 29.35 10.26 1.43
CA GLY A 565 30.68 10.52 1.99
C GLY A 565 30.68 11.12 3.40
N TYR A 566 29.61 10.94 4.20
CA TYR A 566 29.52 11.37 5.60
C TYR A 566 29.56 10.19 6.62
N HIS A 567 29.96 9.00 6.18
CA HIS A 567 30.19 7.81 7.03
C HIS A 567 31.42 7.97 7.94
N ASN A 568 31.29 7.67 9.23
CA ASN A 568 32.39 7.70 10.22
C ASN A 568 33.15 6.36 10.25
N MET A 569 34.28 6.29 10.96
CA MET A 569 34.90 5.01 11.29
C MET A 569 33.89 4.08 11.99
N GLY A 570 33.81 2.82 11.55
CA GLY A 570 32.88 1.84 12.10
C GLY A 570 31.41 2.01 11.67
N SER A 571 31.13 2.85 10.66
CA SER A 571 29.79 2.88 10.04
C SER A 571 29.54 1.65 9.18
N ASP A 572 28.27 1.32 9.07
CA ASP A 572 27.67 0.42 8.09
C ASP A 572 27.75 0.99 6.66
N VAL A 573 27.61 0.09 5.67
CA VAL A 573 27.40 0.44 4.26
C VAL A 573 26.01 -0.02 3.84
N ASP A 574 25.10 0.94 3.71
CA ASP A 574 23.76 0.72 3.14
C ASP A 574 23.87 0.42 1.63
N CYS A 575 23.25 -0.66 1.15
CA CYS A 575 23.21 -1.04 -0.25
C CYS A 575 21.78 -1.38 -0.72
N VAL A 576 21.37 -0.78 -1.85
CA VAL A 576 20.18 -1.20 -2.59
C VAL A 576 20.63 -2.05 -3.77
N VAL A 577 20.10 -3.26 -3.86
CA VAL A 577 20.29 -4.15 -5.02
C VAL A 577 19.06 -4.05 -5.92
N VAL A 578 19.24 -3.55 -7.12
CA VAL A 578 18.18 -3.47 -8.14
C VAL A 578 18.30 -4.66 -9.08
N GLY A 579 17.20 -5.37 -9.34
CA GLY A 579 17.25 -6.57 -10.20
C GLY A 579 15.99 -6.84 -11.01
N ASN A 580 16.11 -7.81 -11.94
CA ASN A 580 15.06 -8.23 -12.89
C ASN A 580 14.27 -9.49 -12.46
N ILE A 581 14.30 -9.83 -11.17
CA ILE A 581 13.60 -10.99 -10.59
C ILE A 581 12.73 -10.54 -9.41
N ASN A 582 11.88 -11.44 -8.90
CA ASN A 582 11.09 -11.16 -7.69
C ASN A 582 11.95 -11.31 -6.41
N SER A 583 11.51 -10.69 -5.31
CA SER A 583 12.24 -10.67 -4.03
C SER A 583 12.49 -12.06 -3.44
N ARG A 584 11.53 -12.99 -3.54
CA ARG A 584 11.66 -14.37 -3.02
C ARG A 584 12.81 -15.10 -3.72
N THR A 585 12.86 -15.03 -5.06
CA THR A 585 13.96 -15.60 -5.86
C THR A 585 15.29 -14.91 -5.56
N PHE A 586 15.32 -13.59 -5.37
CA PHE A 586 16.54 -12.87 -5.01
C PHE A 586 17.12 -13.34 -3.67
N TRP A 587 16.32 -13.39 -2.59
CA TRP A 587 16.84 -13.77 -1.28
C TRP A 587 17.35 -15.23 -1.24
N THR A 588 16.69 -16.14 -1.96
CA THR A 588 17.17 -17.53 -2.10
C THR A 588 18.47 -17.60 -2.89
N LEU A 589 18.59 -16.88 -4.01
CA LEU A 589 19.82 -16.80 -4.80
C LEU A 589 20.97 -16.16 -4.00
N MET A 590 20.67 -15.11 -3.22
CA MET A 590 21.64 -14.42 -2.37
C MET A 590 22.18 -15.34 -1.28
N ARG A 591 21.31 -16.08 -0.56
CA ARG A 591 21.74 -17.12 0.40
C ARG A 591 22.62 -18.19 -0.27
N SER A 592 22.23 -18.66 -1.46
CA SER A 592 23.01 -19.66 -2.22
C SER A 592 24.40 -19.13 -2.61
N LYS A 593 24.49 -17.91 -3.16
CA LYS A 593 25.77 -17.26 -3.51
C LYS A 593 26.65 -17.02 -2.28
N ILE A 594 26.10 -16.56 -1.15
CA ILE A 594 26.86 -16.40 0.12
C ILE A 594 27.41 -17.76 0.59
N ARG A 595 26.57 -18.81 0.63
CA ARG A 595 27.00 -20.18 1.02
C ARG A 595 28.12 -20.70 0.11
N GLY A 596 28.05 -20.45 -1.20
CA GLY A 596 29.11 -20.80 -2.15
C GLY A 596 30.41 -20.02 -1.92
N ALA A 597 30.32 -18.71 -1.68
CA ALA A 597 31.49 -17.86 -1.43
C ALA A 597 32.22 -18.20 -0.13
N ALA A 598 31.49 -18.61 0.92
CA ALA A 598 32.08 -19.07 2.19
C ALA A 598 32.97 -20.32 2.07
N ILE A 599 32.93 -21.03 0.93
CA ILE A 599 33.72 -22.23 0.61
C ILE A 599 34.93 -21.89 -0.29
N GLY A 600 35.04 -20.64 -0.77
CA GLY A 600 36.08 -20.17 -1.69
C GLY A 600 37.50 -20.14 -1.12
N LYS A 601 38.50 -20.22 -2.01
CA LYS A 601 39.94 -20.18 -1.65
C LYS A 601 40.58 -18.79 -1.71
N ASP A 602 39.88 -17.80 -2.26
CA ASP A 602 40.36 -16.42 -2.32
C ASP A 602 39.94 -15.66 -1.06
N GLY A 603 40.83 -14.83 -0.51
CA GLY A 603 40.74 -14.32 0.87
C GLY A 603 39.63 -13.33 1.20
N ASP A 604 38.67 -13.12 0.29
CA ASP A 604 37.48 -12.27 0.51
C ASP A 604 36.36 -13.10 1.15
N ILE A 605 35.83 -12.65 2.29
CA ILE A 605 34.82 -13.41 3.06
C ILE A 605 33.53 -12.60 3.18
N VAL A 606 32.43 -13.19 2.70
CA VAL A 606 31.06 -12.69 2.86
C VAL A 606 30.29 -13.62 3.80
N ARG A 607 29.64 -13.07 4.82
CA ARG A 607 28.83 -13.82 5.79
C ARG A 607 27.47 -13.15 6.01
N LEU A 608 26.42 -13.95 6.19
CA LEU A 608 25.11 -13.48 6.61
C LEU A 608 25.09 -13.32 8.13
N ARG A 609 24.78 -12.12 8.64
CA ARG A 609 24.71 -11.84 10.09
C ARG A 609 23.30 -11.96 10.64
N ARG A 610 22.32 -11.59 9.82
CA ARG A 610 20.88 -11.62 10.12
C ARG A 610 20.06 -11.40 8.85
N PHE A 611 18.88 -12.00 8.77
CA PHE A 611 17.86 -11.63 7.79
C PHE A 611 16.61 -11.10 8.51
N VAL A 612 16.20 -9.88 8.18
CA VAL A 612 15.03 -9.22 8.78
C VAL A 612 13.84 -9.35 7.82
N LYS A 613 13.06 -10.44 8.00
CA LYS A 613 11.85 -10.74 7.21
C LYS A 613 10.66 -9.85 7.56
N ASP A 614 10.34 -9.71 8.86
CA ASP A 614 9.16 -9.01 9.40
C ASP A 614 9.17 -7.46 9.27
N ALA A 615 10.17 -6.87 8.59
CA ALA A 615 10.27 -5.42 8.45
C ALA A 615 9.56 -4.92 7.18
N SER A 616 9.02 -3.70 7.24
CA SER A 616 8.29 -3.10 6.09
C SER A 616 9.14 -2.96 4.81
N VAL A 617 10.47 -3.00 4.93
CA VAL A 617 11.39 -3.32 3.82
C VAL A 617 12.28 -4.45 4.32
N GLN A 618 12.27 -5.59 3.62
CA GLN A 618 13.12 -6.74 3.94
C GLN A 618 14.60 -6.41 3.71
N MET A 619 15.46 -6.87 4.62
CA MET A 619 16.88 -6.50 4.62
C MET A 619 17.76 -7.64 5.17
N MET A 620 18.90 -7.88 4.53
CA MET A 620 19.97 -8.75 5.04
C MET A 620 21.11 -7.90 5.62
N GLU A 621 21.45 -8.14 6.88
CA GLU A 621 22.66 -7.63 7.52
C GLU A 621 23.81 -8.62 7.18
N LEU A 622 24.89 -8.12 6.60
CA LEU A 622 26.06 -8.91 6.19
C LEU A 622 27.34 -8.46 6.90
N ASP A 623 28.32 -9.36 6.97
CA ASP A 623 29.73 -9.03 7.23
C ASP A 623 30.54 -9.37 5.97
N VAL A 624 31.11 -8.34 5.34
CA VAL A 624 31.95 -8.46 4.15
C VAL A 624 33.34 -7.95 4.50
N ASN A 625 34.32 -8.84 4.62
CA ASN A 625 35.70 -8.49 4.99
C ASN A 625 35.82 -7.67 6.29
N GLY A 626 34.94 -7.92 7.28
CA GLY A 626 34.88 -7.17 8.55
C GLY A 626 34.10 -5.85 8.46
N ILE A 627 33.50 -5.53 7.32
CA ILE A 627 32.61 -4.38 7.13
C ILE A 627 31.16 -4.83 7.26
N LYS A 628 30.37 -4.10 8.06
CA LYS A 628 28.92 -4.30 8.15
C LYS A 628 28.24 -3.74 6.90
N MET A 629 27.41 -4.53 6.23
CA MET A 629 26.68 -4.10 5.04
C MET A 629 25.21 -4.45 5.16
N ASP A 630 24.33 -3.47 4.96
CA ASP A 630 22.88 -3.63 5.06
C ASP A 630 22.28 -3.63 3.66
N VAL A 631 21.77 -4.79 3.23
CA VAL A 631 21.37 -5.04 1.84
C VAL A 631 19.86 -5.13 1.72
N GLN A 632 19.26 -4.22 0.95
CA GLN A 632 17.85 -4.19 0.59
C GLN A 632 17.65 -4.53 -0.90
N TYR A 633 16.52 -5.14 -1.25
CA TYR A 633 16.19 -5.50 -2.63
C TYR A 633 15.11 -4.62 -3.25
N CYS A 634 15.31 -4.29 -4.53
CA CYS A 634 14.39 -3.49 -5.34
C CYS A 634 14.12 -4.21 -6.69
N PRO A 635 12.97 -4.88 -6.85
CA PRO A 635 12.60 -5.56 -8.09
C PRO A 635 12.16 -4.56 -9.17
N ALA A 636 13.12 -3.81 -9.73
CA ALA A 636 12.90 -2.77 -10.72
C ALA A 636 13.69 -3.01 -12.02
N GLY A 637 13.51 -4.20 -12.63
CA GLY A 637 14.29 -4.66 -13.79
C GLY A 637 14.35 -3.69 -14.97
N LYS A 638 13.28 -2.91 -15.21
CA LYS A 638 13.21 -1.88 -16.26
C LYS A 638 14.21 -0.73 -16.07
N LEU A 639 14.71 -0.50 -14.85
CA LEU A 639 15.69 0.54 -14.55
C LEU A 639 17.14 0.10 -14.77
N ILE A 640 17.41 -1.19 -14.94
CA ILE A 640 18.77 -1.73 -15.12
C ILE A 640 19.40 -1.16 -16.40
N ASP A 641 18.64 -1.16 -17.50
CA ASP A 641 19.13 -0.75 -18.82
C ASP A 641 19.38 0.76 -18.95
N CYS A 642 18.79 1.57 -18.06
CA CYS A 642 18.95 3.03 -18.04
C CYS A 642 19.61 3.55 -16.75
N TRP A 643 20.24 2.67 -15.95
CA TRP A 643 20.77 3.02 -14.62
C TRP A 643 21.82 4.12 -14.65
N SER A 644 22.72 4.09 -15.63
CA SER A 644 23.76 5.11 -15.84
C SER A 644 23.19 6.51 -16.15
N THR A 645 21.96 6.57 -16.65
CA THR A 645 21.22 7.80 -16.96
C THR A 645 20.14 8.14 -15.93
N LEU A 646 20.03 7.37 -14.83
CA LEU A 646 18.92 7.46 -13.88
C LEU A 646 18.78 8.85 -13.24
N SER A 647 19.89 9.59 -13.12
CA SER A 647 19.88 10.98 -12.65
C SER A 647 19.09 11.95 -13.53
N ASP A 648 18.93 11.64 -14.81
CA ASP A 648 18.42 12.55 -15.83
C ASP A 648 17.02 12.15 -16.31
N ILE A 649 16.51 11.01 -15.82
CA ILE A 649 15.13 10.56 -16.00
C ILE A 649 14.20 11.53 -15.24
N PRO A 650 13.15 12.10 -15.88
CA PRO A 650 12.19 12.96 -15.21
C PRO A 650 11.50 12.27 -14.02
N ARG A 651 11.24 13.03 -12.94
CA ARG A 651 10.65 12.52 -11.68
C ARG A 651 9.32 11.79 -11.85
N ASP A 652 8.53 12.21 -12.83
CA ASP A 652 7.21 11.68 -13.16
C ASP A 652 7.26 10.66 -14.33
N SER A 653 8.45 10.13 -14.65
CA SER A 653 8.63 9.10 -15.68
C SER A 653 7.83 7.83 -15.35
N PRO A 654 7.19 7.18 -16.35
CA PRO A 654 6.53 5.88 -16.17
C PRO A 654 7.48 4.78 -15.68
N LEU A 655 8.80 4.95 -15.81
CA LEU A 655 9.80 4.03 -15.25
C LEU A 655 9.78 4.01 -13.70
N PHE A 656 9.20 5.03 -13.07
CA PHE A 656 8.96 5.10 -11.63
C PHE A 656 7.51 4.75 -11.24
N ALA A 657 6.70 4.20 -12.16
CA ALA A 657 5.39 3.62 -11.85
C ALA A 657 5.54 2.21 -11.24
N LEU A 658 6.19 2.13 -10.08
CA LEU A 658 6.48 0.91 -9.33
C LEU A 658 5.64 0.88 -8.03
N PRO A 659 5.43 -0.29 -7.39
CA PRO A 659 4.75 -0.36 -6.10
C PRO A 659 5.43 0.52 -5.03
N VAL A 660 4.64 1.10 -4.11
CA VAL A 660 5.13 2.06 -3.10
C VAL A 660 6.27 1.48 -2.24
N SER A 661 6.21 0.19 -1.91
CA SER A 661 7.28 -0.53 -1.19
C SER A 661 8.59 -0.56 -1.98
N VAL A 662 8.53 -0.83 -3.29
CA VAL A 662 9.68 -0.85 -4.21
C VAL A 662 10.24 0.55 -4.42
N LEU A 663 9.36 1.56 -4.57
CA LEU A 663 9.77 2.97 -4.67
C LEU A 663 10.44 3.47 -3.41
N ARG A 664 9.99 3.08 -2.21
CA ARG A 664 10.63 3.47 -0.96
C ARG A 664 12.09 2.99 -0.89
N THR A 665 12.37 1.75 -1.30
CA THR A 665 13.73 1.23 -1.42
C THR A 665 14.56 1.99 -2.46
N LEU A 666 13.99 2.25 -3.64
CA LEU A 666 14.66 2.99 -4.72
C LEU A 666 14.94 4.46 -4.35
N ASN A 667 14.03 5.11 -3.61
CA ASN A 667 14.12 6.52 -3.26
C ASN A 667 15.30 6.82 -2.33
N ALA A 668 15.81 5.84 -1.56
CA ALA A 668 17.07 6.00 -0.82
C ALA A 668 18.26 6.37 -1.73
N HIS A 669 18.28 5.88 -2.99
CA HIS A 669 19.26 6.27 -4.00
C HIS A 669 18.87 7.58 -4.71
N ARG A 670 17.60 7.71 -5.12
CA ARG A 670 17.15 8.91 -5.87
C ARG A 670 17.23 10.19 -5.04
N ASP A 671 16.86 10.14 -3.75
CA ASP A 671 16.99 11.27 -2.82
C ASP A 671 18.45 11.68 -2.64
N ALA A 672 19.39 10.71 -2.60
CA ALA A 672 20.83 10.99 -2.53
C ALA A 672 21.33 11.71 -3.79
N ILE A 673 20.91 11.28 -4.99
CA ILE A 673 21.19 11.98 -6.25
C ILE A 673 20.62 13.41 -6.21
N ALA A 674 19.36 13.55 -5.79
CA ALA A 674 18.69 14.84 -5.70
C ALA A 674 19.42 15.80 -4.76
N LEU A 675 19.87 15.32 -3.58
CA LEU A 675 20.71 16.09 -2.65
C LEU A 675 22.05 16.49 -3.28
N GLN A 676 22.77 15.58 -3.92
CA GLN A 676 24.05 15.87 -4.56
C GLN A 676 23.94 16.94 -5.66
N LYS A 677 22.81 17.00 -6.38
CA LYS A 677 22.55 18.01 -7.42
C LYS A 677 22.28 19.42 -6.87
N VAL A 678 21.89 19.57 -5.59
CA VAL A 678 21.40 20.85 -5.04
C VAL A 678 22.26 21.42 -3.91
N LEU A 679 23.11 20.61 -3.27
CA LEU A 679 23.96 21.04 -2.18
C LEU A 679 25.09 21.97 -2.69
N PRO A 680 25.24 23.21 -2.15
CA PRO A 680 26.25 24.15 -2.67
C PRO A 680 27.70 23.71 -2.50
N SER A 681 27.99 22.89 -1.49
CA SER A 681 29.30 22.30 -1.25
C SER A 681 29.15 21.00 -0.46
N LEU A 682 29.48 19.86 -1.08
CA LEU A 682 29.45 18.56 -0.41
C LEU A 682 30.43 18.46 0.76
N ASP A 683 31.61 19.09 0.68
CA ASP A 683 32.62 18.97 1.74
C ASP A 683 32.24 19.76 2.99
N ASN A 684 31.77 21.00 2.83
CA ASN A 684 31.16 21.75 3.94
C ASN A 684 29.98 21.00 4.57
N PHE A 685 29.12 20.38 3.75
CA PHE A 685 28.00 19.57 4.22
C PHE A 685 28.47 18.32 5.00
N ARG A 686 29.47 17.61 4.50
CA ARG A 686 30.06 16.42 5.15
C ARG A 686 30.66 16.76 6.52
N LEU A 687 31.45 17.83 6.61
CA LEU A 687 32.03 18.24 7.90
C LEU A 687 30.93 18.66 8.88
N ALA A 688 29.98 19.50 8.45
CA ALA A 688 28.87 19.92 9.31
C ALA A 688 28.00 18.73 9.76
N HIS A 689 27.75 17.75 8.89
CA HIS A 689 27.02 16.53 9.23
C HIS A 689 27.76 15.70 10.28
N ARG A 690 29.07 15.47 10.10
CA ARG A 690 29.92 14.72 11.03
C ARG A 690 29.96 15.38 12.42
N SER A 691 30.13 16.71 12.46
CA SER A 691 30.10 17.46 13.72
C SER A 691 28.73 17.40 14.40
N LEU A 692 27.63 17.59 13.67
CA LEU A 692 26.27 17.47 14.22
C LEU A 692 25.95 16.03 14.66
N LYS A 693 26.40 15.00 13.92
CA LYS A 693 26.26 13.58 14.31
C LYS A 693 27.03 13.28 15.59
N LEU A 694 28.21 13.88 15.79
CA LEU A 694 28.98 13.78 17.04
C LEU A 694 28.22 14.41 18.21
N PHE A 695 27.68 15.63 18.05
CA PHE A 695 26.81 16.27 19.05
C PHE A 695 25.57 15.42 19.37
N LEU A 696 24.84 14.95 18.36
CA LEU A 696 23.65 14.12 18.56
C LEU A 696 23.99 12.81 19.27
N ARG A 697 25.14 12.20 18.97
CA ARG A 697 25.62 11.02 19.72
C ARG A 697 25.91 11.39 21.18
N SER A 698 26.76 12.38 21.43
CA SER A 698 27.22 12.67 22.80
C SER A 698 26.09 13.07 23.75
N HIS A 699 25.02 13.70 23.24
CA HIS A 699 23.83 14.11 24.01
C HIS A 699 22.70 13.06 24.09
N GLY A 700 22.87 11.88 23.49
CA GLY A 700 21.84 10.84 23.48
C GLY A 700 20.62 11.19 22.63
N LEU A 701 20.83 11.82 21.47
CA LEU A 701 19.82 12.34 20.54
C LEU A 701 19.83 11.62 19.17
N ILE A 702 20.51 10.48 19.09
CA ILE A 702 20.60 9.66 17.88
C ILE A 702 19.93 8.30 18.11
N GLY A 703 19.17 7.82 17.13
CA GLY A 703 18.45 6.56 17.19
C GLY A 703 17.03 6.67 16.62
N ALA A 704 16.89 6.55 15.30
CA ALA A 704 15.61 6.60 14.61
C ALA A 704 14.60 5.54 15.12
N ARG A 705 15.07 4.37 15.57
CA ARG A 705 14.25 3.33 16.22
C ARG A 705 13.65 3.74 17.56
N PHE A 706 14.17 4.79 18.20
CA PHE A 706 13.72 5.31 19.49
C PHE A 706 12.94 6.64 19.38
N GLY A 707 12.66 7.08 18.15
CA GLY A 707 12.02 8.36 17.87
C GLY A 707 12.95 9.58 17.90
N PHE A 708 14.26 9.36 18.00
CA PHE A 708 15.29 10.39 17.84
C PHE A 708 15.74 10.51 16.38
N LEU A 709 16.75 11.33 16.09
CA LEU A 709 17.23 11.53 14.73
C LEU A 709 18.11 10.35 14.27
N GLY A 710 17.99 9.98 12.99
CA GLY A 710 18.93 9.11 12.30
C GLY A 710 19.92 9.92 11.45
N GLY A 711 20.97 9.27 10.93
CA GLY A 711 21.94 9.93 10.05
C GLY A 711 21.29 10.53 8.79
N PHE A 712 20.28 9.86 8.25
CA PHE A 712 19.47 10.33 7.12
C PHE A 712 18.57 11.52 7.50
N HIS A 713 17.89 11.47 8.66
CA HIS A 713 17.09 12.60 9.16
C HIS A 713 17.93 13.86 9.33
N LEU A 714 19.14 13.73 9.90
CA LEU A 714 20.10 14.81 10.03
C LEU A 714 20.52 15.37 8.66
N ALA A 715 20.74 14.51 7.66
CA ALA A 715 21.14 14.93 6.32
C ALA A 715 20.09 15.87 5.68
N PHE A 716 18.79 15.60 5.85
CA PHE A 716 17.72 16.42 5.28
C PHE A 716 17.54 17.74 6.03
N LEU A 717 17.57 17.70 7.38
CA LEU A 717 17.56 18.90 8.22
C LEU A 717 18.72 19.84 7.85
N LEU A 718 19.92 19.27 7.67
CA LEU A 718 21.11 20.00 7.28
C LEU A 718 21.03 20.51 5.84
N ALA A 719 20.53 19.70 4.90
CA ALA A 719 20.43 20.07 3.49
C ALA A 719 19.53 21.30 3.30
N ARG A 720 18.38 21.34 3.97
CA ARG A 720 17.51 22.53 3.99
C ARG A 720 18.28 23.79 4.41
N VAL A 721 19.05 23.71 5.49
CA VAL A 721 19.84 24.85 5.99
C VAL A 721 20.97 25.22 5.02
N SER A 722 21.68 24.23 4.47
CA SER A 722 22.78 24.45 3.52
C SER A 722 22.33 25.06 2.19
N ILE A 723 21.12 24.74 1.70
CA ILE A 723 20.57 25.28 0.46
C ILE A 723 20.03 26.70 0.65
N LEU A 724 19.45 27.01 1.83
CA LEU A 724 18.87 28.33 2.11
C LEU A 724 19.90 29.37 2.54
N LEU A 725 21.10 28.95 2.93
CA LEU A 725 22.23 29.85 3.21
C LEU A 725 22.98 30.23 1.92
N PRO A 726 23.74 31.34 1.93
CA PRO A 726 24.67 31.65 0.84
C PRO A 726 25.64 30.49 0.57
N PRO A 727 25.96 30.15 -0.70
CA PRO A 727 26.90 29.08 -1.05
C PRO A 727 28.29 29.18 -0.39
N SER A 728 28.69 30.39 0.03
CA SER A 728 29.94 30.67 0.73
C SER A 728 29.89 30.38 2.25
N ALA A 729 28.78 29.88 2.78
CA ALA A 729 28.63 29.62 4.22
C ALA A 729 29.59 28.52 4.68
N SER A 730 30.35 28.80 5.75
CA SER A 730 31.29 27.84 6.34
C SER A 730 30.57 26.80 7.21
N PRO A 731 31.18 25.62 7.47
CA PRO A 731 30.57 24.60 8.31
C PRO A 731 30.16 25.10 9.72
N PRO A 732 30.95 25.94 10.43
CA PRO A 732 30.50 26.55 11.68
C PRO A 732 29.27 27.45 11.54
N GLN A 733 29.12 28.18 10.43
CA GLN A 733 27.95 29.02 10.16
C GLN A 733 26.70 28.18 9.86
N ILE A 734 26.86 27.10 9.09
CA ILE A 734 25.79 26.14 8.82
C ILE A 734 25.31 25.50 10.14
N ILE A 735 26.22 25.08 11.02
CA ILE A 735 25.90 24.55 12.35
C ILE A 735 25.20 25.60 13.24
N ARG A 736 25.72 26.84 13.27
CA ARG A 736 25.11 27.95 14.03
C ARG A 736 23.66 28.18 13.61
N VAL A 737 23.38 28.19 12.31
CA VAL A 737 22.03 28.42 11.76
C VAL A 737 21.15 27.18 11.91
N PHE A 738 21.70 25.97 11.85
CA PHE A 738 20.98 24.71 12.10
C PHE A 738 20.31 24.72 13.49
N PHE A 739 21.08 24.96 14.55
CA PHE A 739 20.53 25.03 15.91
C PHE A 739 19.56 26.20 16.06
N HIS A 740 19.90 27.38 15.53
CA HIS A 740 19.01 28.53 15.58
C HIS A 740 17.63 28.27 14.97
N THR A 741 17.62 27.59 13.82
CA THR A 741 16.40 27.22 13.07
C THR A 741 15.60 26.17 13.85
N TYR A 742 16.19 25.02 14.16
CA TYR A 742 15.44 23.88 14.70
C TYR A 742 15.11 23.99 16.21
N ALA A 743 15.76 24.89 16.95
CA ALA A 743 15.33 25.29 18.29
C ALA A 743 14.04 26.14 18.28
N ARG A 744 13.80 26.90 17.20
CA ARG A 744 12.64 27.82 17.04
C ARG A 744 11.57 27.30 16.08
N TRP A 745 11.81 26.17 15.42
CA TRP A 745 10.89 25.56 14.47
C TRP A 745 9.55 25.20 15.12
N ASP A 746 8.44 25.56 14.47
CA ASP A 746 7.11 25.16 14.92
C ASP A 746 6.87 23.70 14.50
N TRP A 747 7.42 22.79 15.28
CA TRP A 747 7.25 21.35 15.08
C TRP A 747 5.79 20.90 15.20
N GLU A 748 4.86 21.71 15.70
CA GLU A 748 3.43 21.36 15.77
C GLU A 748 2.69 21.66 14.47
N ARG A 749 3.16 22.65 13.69
CA ARG A 749 2.50 23.09 12.44
C ARG A 749 3.32 22.88 11.17
N ASP A 750 4.63 23.07 11.24
CA ASP A 750 5.51 23.07 10.06
C ASP A 750 6.17 21.70 9.79
N MET A 751 6.36 21.39 8.50
CA MET A 751 7.04 20.18 8.01
C MET A 751 8.40 20.52 7.41
N VAL A 752 9.43 19.74 7.75
CA VAL A 752 10.77 19.94 7.16
C VAL A 752 10.80 19.35 5.75
N THR A 753 11.00 20.23 4.76
CA THR A 753 11.18 19.91 3.34
C THR A 753 12.56 20.38 2.86
N VAL A 754 13.13 19.70 1.87
CA VAL A 754 14.35 20.18 1.19
C VAL A 754 13.91 21.08 0.03
N PRO A 755 14.30 22.38 0.01
CA PRO A 755 13.80 23.34 -0.97
C PRO A 755 14.56 23.20 -2.30
N ILE A 756 14.02 22.41 -3.22
CA ILE A 756 14.60 22.23 -4.55
C ILE A 756 13.82 23.05 -5.58
N ALA A 757 14.54 23.83 -6.40
CA ALA A 757 13.94 24.67 -7.42
C ALA A 757 13.13 23.85 -8.44
N GLY A 758 11.93 24.31 -8.78
CA GLY A 758 11.03 23.64 -9.74
C GLY A 758 10.19 22.50 -9.16
N ILE A 759 10.35 22.14 -7.87
CA ILE A 759 9.48 21.19 -7.18
C ILE A 759 8.52 21.97 -6.28
N PRO A 760 7.19 21.76 -6.39
CA PRO A 760 6.21 22.46 -5.55
C PRO A 760 6.33 22.04 -4.07
N PRO A 761 5.86 22.87 -3.13
CA PRO A 761 5.75 22.50 -1.71
C PRO A 761 5.00 21.18 -1.55
N ALA A 762 5.41 20.36 -0.59
CA ALA A 762 5.02 18.95 -0.50
C ALA A 762 3.49 18.74 -0.50
N THR A 763 3.02 17.83 -1.35
CA THR A 763 1.64 17.31 -1.37
C THR A 763 1.33 16.35 -0.20
N TYR A 764 2.26 16.21 0.74
CA TYR A 764 2.15 15.35 1.92
C TYR A 764 1.21 15.97 2.95
N ARG A 765 0.28 15.18 3.48
CA ARG A 765 -0.67 15.60 4.52
C ARG A 765 -0.29 14.96 5.84
N ARG A 766 0.14 15.78 6.78
CA ARG A 766 0.59 15.38 8.10
C ARG A 766 -0.60 15.20 9.06
N SER A 767 -0.62 14.10 9.79
CA SER A 767 -1.48 13.94 10.97
C SER A 767 -0.75 14.48 12.20
N ALA A 768 -0.92 15.77 12.52
CA ALA A 768 -0.16 16.43 13.59
C ALA A 768 -0.29 15.74 14.97
N ALA A 769 -1.41 15.06 15.24
CA ALA A 769 -1.65 14.30 16.46
C ALA A 769 -0.86 12.97 16.56
N ARG A 770 -0.53 12.35 15.41
CA ARG A 770 0.26 11.09 15.35
C ARG A 770 1.72 11.31 14.97
N GLU A 771 2.04 12.42 14.30
CA GLU A 771 3.34 12.72 13.72
C GLU A 771 3.96 13.98 14.32
N PRO A 772 4.44 13.96 15.58
CA PRO A 772 5.00 15.15 16.23
C PRO A 772 6.32 15.62 15.60
N LEU A 773 7.07 14.70 14.97
CA LEU A 773 8.25 15.00 14.17
C LEU A 773 7.95 14.67 12.70
N CYS A 774 8.08 15.66 11.81
CA CYS A 774 7.75 15.51 10.39
C CYS A 774 8.88 16.03 9.49
N ILE A 775 9.63 15.09 8.89
CA ILE A 775 10.74 15.35 7.95
C ILE A 775 10.47 14.54 6.69
N LEU A 776 10.30 15.21 5.56
CA LEU A 776 9.79 14.59 4.33
C LEU A 776 10.93 14.15 3.38
N SER A 777 10.73 13.01 2.72
CA SER A 777 11.56 12.56 1.59
C SER A 777 11.46 13.53 0.40
N ILE A 778 12.40 13.43 -0.56
CA ILE A 778 12.50 14.37 -1.69
C ILE A 778 11.74 13.88 -2.94
N GLU A 779 11.83 12.60 -3.24
CA GLU A 779 11.25 11.97 -4.43
C GLU A 779 9.86 11.37 -4.15
N LYS A 780 9.05 11.24 -5.21
CA LYS A 780 7.70 10.68 -5.11
C LYS A 780 7.73 9.14 -4.90
N PRO A 781 6.83 8.56 -4.09
CA PRO A 781 5.89 9.24 -3.19
C PRO A 781 6.61 9.88 -2.00
N MET A 782 6.23 11.12 -1.66
CA MET A 782 6.77 11.79 -0.47
C MET A 782 6.20 11.14 0.80
N VAL A 783 7.08 10.82 1.75
CA VAL A 783 6.73 10.19 3.03
C VAL A 783 7.40 10.91 4.19
N ASN A 784 6.76 10.91 5.36
CA ASN A 784 7.43 11.28 6.60
C ASN A 784 8.42 10.17 7.00
N MET A 785 9.69 10.54 7.14
CA MET A 785 10.77 9.61 7.46
C MET A 785 10.86 9.36 8.98
N THR A 786 10.38 10.29 9.80
CA THR A 786 10.45 10.24 11.26
C THR A 786 9.26 9.49 11.90
N ILE A 787 8.94 8.30 11.37
CA ILE A 787 7.77 7.48 11.76
C ILE A 787 7.68 7.14 13.25
N ASN A 788 8.82 7.00 13.93
CA ASN A 788 8.88 6.70 15.38
C ASN A 788 8.92 7.95 16.27
N GLY A 789 8.89 9.14 15.67
CA GLY A 789 8.97 10.41 16.39
C GLY A 789 7.80 10.55 17.36
N ASN A 790 8.09 10.85 18.62
CA ASN A 790 7.10 10.95 19.69
C ASN A 790 7.26 12.26 20.47
N LEU A 791 6.22 12.69 21.19
CA LEU A 791 6.23 13.98 21.90
C LEU A 791 7.35 14.10 22.94
N GLN A 792 7.70 13.00 23.61
CA GLN A 792 8.78 12.96 24.59
C GLN A 792 10.16 13.16 23.91
N SER A 793 10.44 12.45 22.81
CA SER A 793 11.70 12.61 22.05
C SER A 793 11.82 14.01 21.42
N LEU A 794 10.71 14.54 20.88
CA LEU A 794 10.66 15.91 20.35
C LEU A 794 10.95 16.97 21.43
N ALA A 795 10.39 16.83 22.63
CA ALA A 795 10.63 17.75 23.73
C ALA A 795 12.11 17.76 24.17
N VAL A 796 12.79 16.61 24.12
CA VAL A 796 14.23 16.51 24.36
C VAL A 796 15.03 17.18 23.23
N LEU A 797 14.73 16.89 21.96
CA LEU A 797 15.38 17.53 20.80
C LEU A 797 15.25 19.06 20.84
N ARG A 798 14.04 19.60 21.06
CA ARG A 798 13.79 21.05 21.17
C ARG A 798 14.62 21.70 22.29
N GLN A 799 14.72 21.05 23.46
CA GLN A 799 15.51 21.57 24.58
C GLN A 799 17.01 21.59 24.26
N GLU A 800 17.57 20.47 23.80
CA GLU A 800 19.03 20.40 23.57
C GLU A 800 19.47 21.28 22.40
N PHE A 801 18.63 21.45 21.37
CA PHE A 801 18.89 22.40 20.29
C PHE A 801 18.84 23.86 20.78
N ALA A 802 17.91 24.20 21.66
CA ALA A 802 17.86 25.54 22.27
C ALA A 802 19.07 25.79 23.19
N LEU A 803 19.53 24.77 23.94
CA LEU A 803 20.72 24.87 24.77
C LEU A 803 21.99 25.02 23.92
N ALA A 804 22.12 24.27 22.81
CA ALA A 804 23.22 24.40 21.87
C ALA A 804 23.23 25.77 21.16
N ASP A 805 22.08 26.25 20.69
CA ASP A 805 21.90 27.58 20.10
C ASP A 805 22.37 28.70 21.06
N HIS A 806 21.91 28.65 22.32
CA HIS A 806 22.30 29.60 23.36
C HIS A 806 23.80 29.51 23.71
N ASN A 807 24.35 28.30 23.81
CA ASN A 807 25.77 28.09 24.11
C ASN A 807 26.69 28.60 22.99
N LEU A 808 26.30 28.42 21.72
CA LEU A 808 26.98 29.00 20.56
C LEU A 808 26.90 30.53 20.54
N GLU A 809 25.74 31.10 20.88
CA GLU A 809 25.56 32.55 21.00
C GLU A 809 26.42 33.16 22.12
N ALA A 810 26.53 32.45 23.25
CA ALA A 810 27.41 32.79 24.37
C ALA A 810 28.91 32.55 24.08
N GLY A 811 29.27 32.12 22.86
CA GLY A 811 30.65 31.96 22.42
C GLY A 811 31.40 30.77 23.03
N LYS A 812 30.71 29.77 23.59
CA LYS A 812 31.35 28.55 24.11
C LYS A 812 31.98 27.74 22.97
N SER A 813 33.11 27.08 23.25
CA SER A 813 33.82 26.27 22.24
C SER A 813 32.99 25.06 21.79
N TRP A 814 33.25 24.59 20.57
CA TRP A 814 32.55 23.43 20.01
C TRP A 814 32.73 22.16 20.86
N LYS A 815 33.91 21.97 21.45
CA LYS A 815 34.20 20.88 22.39
C LYS A 815 33.29 20.93 23.62
N ASN A 816 33.10 22.12 24.22
CA ASN A 816 32.23 22.29 25.38
C ASN A 816 30.75 22.02 25.04
N ILE A 817 30.33 22.34 23.81
CA ILE A 817 28.95 22.10 23.33
C ILE A 817 28.71 20.61 23.09
N CYS A 818 29.65 19.88 22.50
CA CYS A 818 29.52 18.44 22.26
C CYS A 818 29.72 17.62 23.54
N MET A 819 30.78 17.87 24.30
CA MET A 819 31.28 16.97 25.34
C MET A 819 30.96 17.43 26.77
N GLY A 820 30.32 18.58 26.93
CA GLY A 820 30.20 19.27 28.21
C GLY A 820 31.53 19.95 28.63
N HIS A 821 31.51 20.64 29.78
CA HIS A 821 32.68 21.35 30.31
C HIS A 821 33.44 20.52 31.35
N GLU A 822 32.75 20.09 32.41
CA GLU A 822 33.30 19.31 33.54
C GLU A 822 32.74 17.89 33.63
N ILE A 823 31.59 17.65 33.00
CA ILE A 823 30.87 16.38 33.02
C ILE A 823 30.40 16.07 31.60
N SER A 824 30.42 14.80 31.20
CA SER A 824 29.86 14.38 29.93
C SER A 824 28.32 14.51 29.93
N PRO A 825 27.65 14.62 28.77
CA PRO A 825 26.20 14.76 28.74
C PRO A 825 25.46 13.52 29.30
N LEU A 826 26.07 12.32 29.25
CA LEU A 826 25.59 11.14 29.98
C LEU A 826 25.60 11.39 31.50
N MET A 827 26.69 11.91 32.06
CA MET A 827 26.76 12.22 33.49
C MET A 827 25.84 13.38 33.87
N GLU A 828 25.56 14.32 32.97
CA GLU A 828 24.55 15.35 33.15
C GLU A 828 23.11 14.79 33.12
N PHE A 829 22.82 13.85 32.21
CA PHE A 829 21.56 13.10 32.19
C PHE A 829 21.33 12.32 33.50
N LEU A 830 22.35 11.62 33.99
CA LEU A 830 22.29 10.86 35.25
C LEU A 830 22.12 11.77 36.48
N LYS A 831 22.69 12.98 36.48
CA LYS A 831 22.56 13.96 37.58
C LYS A 831 21.27 14.78 37.54
N SER A 832 20.71 15.05 36.35
CA SER A 832 19.53 15.89 36.17
C SER A 832 18.21 15.22 36.55
N HIS A 833 18.16 13.88 36.55
CA HIS A 833 16.97 13.10 36.91
C HIS A 833 17.12 12.49 38.31
N LYS A 834 16.05 12.57 39.11
CA LYS A 834 16.01 12.01 40.48
C LYS A 834 15.49 10.58 40.55
N ALA A 835 14.82 10.15 39.48
CA ALA A 835 14.25 8.82 39.32
C ALA A 835 14.37 8.37 37.87
N PHE A 836 14.38 7.06 37.66
CA PHE A 836 14.52 6.42 36.35
C PHE A 836 13.59 5.22 36.26
N ALA A 837 13.10 4.92 35.06
CA ALA A 837 12.75 3.55 34.72
C ALA A 837 14.01 2.87 34.17
N ARG A 838 14.45 1.81 34.83
CA ARG A 838 15.58 0.96 34.44
C ARG A 838 15.03 -0.31 33.80
N ILE A 839 15.55 -0.65 32.63
CA ILE A 839 15.22 -1.87 31.90
C ILE A 839 16.51 -2.70 31.84
N ASP A 840 16.67 -3.66 32.75
CA ASP A 840 17.81 -4.58 32.74
C ASP A 840 17.59 -5.66 31.68
N ILE A 841 18.65 -6.02 30.97
CA ILE A 841 18.71 -7.13 30.02
C ILE A 841 20.00 -7.93 30.25
N ASN A 842 19.81 -9.19 30.65
CA ASN A 842 20.87 -10.17 30.74
C ASN A 842 20.57 -11.32 29.76
N TYR A 843 21.59 -11.81 29.08
CA TYR A 843 21.49 -12.99 28.22
C TYR A 843 22.76 -13.83 28.37
N TRP A 844 22.59 -15.11 28.64
CA TRP A 844 23.66 -16.09 28.85
C TRP A 844 23.47 -17.35 28.00
N GLY A 845 22.52 -17.32 27.07
CA GLY A 845 22.31 -18.38 26.11
C GLY A 845 23.48 -18.57 25.15
N SER A 846 23.52 -19.75 24.52
CA SER A 846 24.66 -20.12 23.68
C SER A 846 24.66 -19.46 22.30
N SER A 847 23.50 -19.01 21.83
CA SER A 847 23.30 -18.42 20.50
C SER A 847 23.46 -16.89 20.52
N CYS A 848 24.57 -16.42 19.96
CA CYS A 848 24.80 -14.99 19.76
C CYS A 848 23.74 -14.35 18.82
N MET A 849 23.12 -15.14 17.94
CA MET A 849 22.01 -14.70 17.09
C MET A 849 20.73 -14.46 17.90
N SER A 850 20.37 -15.39 18.80
CA SER A 850 19.22 -15.24 19.70
C SER A 850 19.42 -14.03 20.62
N GLY A 851 20.64 -13.83 21.14
CA GLY A 851 21.01 -12.62 21.88
C GLY A 851 20.84 -11.32 21.07
N ARG A 852 21.26 -11.29 19.79
CA ARG A 852 20.99 -10.16 18.88
C ARG A 852 19.51 -9.93 18.63
N ALA A 853 18.75 -11.00 18.40
CA ALA A 853 17.31 -10.93 18.13
C ALA A 853 16.53 -10.40 19.34
N LEU A 854 16.82 -10.91 20.54
CA LEU A 854 16.26 -10.45 21.82
C LEU A 854 16.51 -8.95 22.03
N VAL A 855 17.75 -8.48 21.88
CA VAL A 855 18.10 -7.06 22.05
C VAL A 855 17.36 -6.20 21.03
N GLY A 856 17.41 -6.55 19.75
CA GLY A 856 16.74 -5.77 18.69
C GLY A 856 15.22 -5.74 18.82
N TRP A 857 14.61 -6.83 19.30
CA TRP A 857 13.19 -6.89 19.60
C TRP A 857 12.84 -6.05 20.83
N LEU A 858 13.58 -6.13 21.95
CA LEU A 858 13.36 -5.29 23.13
C LEU A 858 13.43 -3.80 22.77
N GLU A 859 14.46 -3.39 22.04
CA GLU A 859 14.66 -2.02 21.58
C GLU A 859 13.51 -1.52 20.69
N SER A 860 12.88 -2.42 19.89
CA SER A 860 11.70 -2.07 19.08
C SER A 860 10.48 -1.67 19.90
N ARG A 861 10.39 -2.09 21.18
CA ARG A 861 9.23 -1.83 22.05
C ARG A 861 9.33 -0.50 22.81
N PHE A 862 10.49 0.16 22.83
CA PHE A 862 10.69 1.39 23.63
C PHE A 862 9.86 2.59 23.16
N VAL A 863 9.54 2.70 21.87
CA VAL A 863 8.64 3.76 21.36
C VAL A 863 7.25 3.61 21.96
N ASN A 864 6.70 2.39 21.98
CA ASN A 864 5.39 2.11 22.59
C ASN A 864 5.39 2.42 24.09
N LEU A 865 6.47 2.06 24.80
CA LEU A 865 6.62 2.41 26.21
C LEU A 865 6.61 3.94 26.43
N LEU A 866 7.35 4.72 25.64
CA LEU A 866 7.37 6.18 25.75
C LEU A 866 6.01 6.82 25.42
N VAL A 867 5.26 6.26 24.46
CA VAL A 867 3.90 6.69 24.11
C VAL A 867 2.92 6.36 25.25
N HIS A 868 2.94 5.14 25.80
CA HIS A 868 2.09 4.74 26.92
C HIS A 868 2.40 5.54 28.19
N LEU A 869 3.68 5.79 28.51
CA LEU A 869 4.08 6.65 29.63
C LEU A 869 3.55 8.08 29.48
N HIS A 870 3.51 8.62 28.25
CA HIS A 870 2.93 9.93 27.98
C HIS A 870 1.39 9.94 28.11
N ALA A 871 0.72 8.89 27.66
CA ALA A 871 -0.74 8.77 27.73
C ALA A 871 -1.25 8.57 29.17
N GLU A 872 -0.66 7.62 29.91
CA GLU A 872 -1.07 7.26 31.28
C GLU A 872 -0.55 8.24 32.34
N VAL A 873 0.55 8.96 32.06
CA VAL A 873 1.13 9.94 32.99
C VAL A 873 1.55 11.25 32.26
N PRO A 874 0.60 12.07 31.75
CA PRO A 874 0.93 13.24 30.92
C PRO A 874 1.80 14.32 31.58
N LEU A 875 1.82 14.37 32.92
CA LEU A 875 2.66 15.28 33.71
C LEU A 875 4.09 14.77 33.92
N LEU A 876 4.40 13.54 33.46
CA LEU A 876 5.70 12.92 33.53
C LEU A 876 6.45 13.16 32.21
N ARG A 877 7.62 13.79 32.32
CA ARG A 877 8.59 13.85 31.24
C ARG A 877 9.51 12.63 31.33
N ALA A 878 9.63 11.92 30.22
CA ALA A 878 10.41 10.70 30.09
C ALA A 878 11.51 10.90 29.04
N ARG A 879 12.78 10.86 29.43
CA ARG A 879 13.94 10.93 28.51
C ARG A 879 14.65 9.58 28.48
N LEU A 880 14.44 8.81 27.43
CA LEU A 880 15.25 7.63 27.13
C LEU A 880 16.69 8.05 26.80
N TRP A 881 17.68 7.38 27.40
CA TRP A 881 19.05 7.37 26.88
C TRP A 881 19.16 6.25 25.82
N PRO A 882 19.53 6.55 24.56
CA PRO A 882 19.40 5.60 23.45
C PRO A 882 20.51 4.54 23.37
N PHE A 883 21.54 4.63 24.23
CA PHE A 883 22.60 3.63 24.31
C PHE A 883 22.37 2.71 25.50
N ARG A 884 22.65 1.41 25.31
CA ARG A 884 22.71 0.47 26.42
C ARG A 884 23.86 0.86 27.34
N LEU A 885 23.65 0.69 28.63
CA LEU A 885 24.57 1.06 29.70
C LEU A 885 24.99 -0.18 30.49
N SER A 886 26.16 -0.09 31.13
CA SER A 886 26.68 -1.12 32.04
C SER A 886 27.28 -0.49 33.29
N GLU A 887 27.36 -1.27 34.36
CA GLU A 887 28.10 -0.92 35.60
C GLU A 887 29.55 -1.42 35.58
N SER A 888 29.96 -2.16 34.54
CA SER A 888 31.34 -2.62 34.37
C SER A 888 31.77 -2.67 32.89
N ASN A 889 33.07 -2.44 32.64
CA ASN A 889 33.70 -2.60 31.33
C ASN A 889 34.20 -4.05 31.07
N ALA A 890 33.70 -5.03 31.82
CA ALA A 890 34.11 -6.42 31.66
C ALA A 890 33.56 -6.97 30.33
N LYS A 891 34.44 -7.25 29.37
CA LYS A 891 34.08 -7.93 28.14
C LYS A 891 34.01 -9.44 28.40
N ASP A 892 32.80 -9.94 28.60
CA ASP A 892 32.47 -11.30 28.18
C ASP A 892 31.86 -11.21 26.76
N ASP A 893 32.38 -12.01 25.85
CA ASP A 893 31.92 -12.10 24.47
C ASP A 893 30.69 -13.02 24.33
N ARG A 894 30.40 -13.83 25.37
CA ARG A 894 29.30 -14.82 25.38
C ARG A 894 28.12 -14.44 26.24
N THR A 895 28.33 -13.66 27.30
CA THR A 895 27.24 -13.15 28.13
C THR A 895 27.05 -11.67 27.93
N LEU A 896 25.80 -11.26 27.77
CA LEU A 896 25.39 -9.86 27.75
C LEU A 896 24.83 -9.52 29.12
N GLN A 897 25.36 -8.45 29.73
CA GLN A 897 24.81 -7.83 30.93
C GLN A 897 24.79 -6.32 30.74
N GLY A 898 23.59 -5.73 30.69
CA GLY A 898 23.43 -4.29 30.54
C GLY A 898 22.00 -3.84 30.82
N PHE A 899 21.76 -2.54 30.72
CA PHE A 899 20.45 -1.95 30.97
C PHE A 899 20.24 -0.67 30.16
N TYR A 900 18.98 -0.26 30.03
CA TYR A 900 18.59 1.04 29.49
C TYR A 900 17.98 1.91 30.59
N LEU A 901 18.12 3.22 30.47
CA LEU A 901 17.54 4.19 31.41
C LEU A 901 16.61 5.16 30.70
N ILE A 902 15.42 5.33 31.26
CA ILE A 902 14.50 6.42 30.97
C ILE A 902 14.50 7.34 32.19
N GLY A 903 15.13 8.51 32.07
CA GLY A 903 15.14 9.54 33.10
C GLY A 903 13.75 10.15 33.26
N LEU A 904 13.31 10.27 34.52
CA LEU A 904 11.95 10.70 34.87
C LEU A 904 11.99 12.06 35.58
N ALA A 905 11.21 13.02 35.08
CA ALA A 905 11.08 14.36 35.64
C ALA A 905 9.61 14.81 35.70
N SER A 906 9.23 15.50 36.76
CA SER A 906 7.89 16.07 36.93
C SER A 906 7.78 17.42 36.23
N ASN A 907 6.71 17.63 35.46
CA ASN A 907 6.45 18.88 34.74
C ASN A 907 5.86 19.96 35.66
N SER A 908 6.58 20.32 36.74
CA SER A 908 6.09 21.24 37.78
C SER A 908 6.48 22.70 37.52
N ASN A 909 5.49 23.54 37.20
CA ASN A 909 5.65 24.98 37.15
C ASN A 909 5.91 25.55 38.58
N PRO A 910 7.01 26.29 38.85
CA PRO A 910 7.45 26.61 40.22
C PRO A 910 6.59 27.59 41.02
N GLN A 911 5.59 28.24 40.42
CA GLN A 911 4.69 29.18 41.10
C GLN A 911 3.34 28.51 41.47
N LYS A 912 3.28 27.80 42.60
CA LYS A 912 2.05 27.16 43.12
C LYS A 912 1.86 27.30 44.63
N THR A 913 0.60 27.53 45.02
CA THR A 913 0.08 27.75 46.38
C THR A 913 0.02 26.48 47.23
N GLU A 914 -0.24 26.61 48.54
CA GLU A 914 -0.20 25.49 49.49
C GLU A 914 -1.31 24.44 49.24
N GLU A 915 -2.49 24.86 48.75
CA GLU A 915 -3.58 23.95 48.39
C GLU A 915 -3.27 23.21 47.08
N GLU A 916 -2.71 23.90 46.07
CA GLU A 916 -2.23 23.28 44.84
C GLU A 916 -1.10 22.26 45.10
N ARG A 917 -0.23 22.51 46.09
CA ARG A 917 0.78 21.53 46.54
C ARG A 917 0.15 20.29 47.16
N LYS A 918 -0.99 20.43 47.85
CA LYS A 918 -1.71 19.29 48.44
C LYS A 918 -2.41 18.45 47.38
N LEU A 919 -3.05 19.10 46.40
CA LEU A 919 -3.62 18.44 45.22
C LEU A 919 -2.52 17.75 44.39
N MET A 920 -1.41 18.43 44.13
CA MET A 920 -0.25 17.89 43.42
C MET A 920 0.32 16.64 44.12
N ARG A 921 0.37 16.57 45.46
CA ARG A 921 0.81 15.35 46.17
C ARG A 921 -0.13 14.17 45.92
N GLN A 922 -1.43 14.42 45.82
CA GLN A 922 -2.44 13.39 45.51
C GLN A 922 -2.34 12.94 44.05
N GLU A 923 -2.13 13.87 43.11
CA GLU A 923 -1.85 13.58 41.70
C GLU A 923 -0.52 12.84 41.51
N GLN A 924 0.53 13.19 42.26
CA GLN A 924 1.83 12.50 42.22
C GLN A 924 1.73 11.06 42.72
N ALA A 925 0.97 10.79 43.79
CA ALA A 925 0.72 9.43 44.25
C ALA A 925 -0.03 8.59 43.19
N LYS A 926 -1.06 9.17 42.55
CA LYS A 926 -1.77 8.53 41.44
C LYS A 926 -0.87 8.30 40.21
N SER A 927 -0.02 9.28 39.90
CA SER A 927 0.96 9.22 38.79
C SER A 927 2.01 8.13 39.02
N LEU A 928 2.51 7.98 40.24
CA LEU A 928 3.46 6.92 40.61
C LEU A 928 2.82 5.52 40.51
N SER A 929 1.55 5.39 40.90
CA SER A 929 0.80 4.14 40.71
C SER A 929 0.60 3.81 39.23
N SER A 930 0.28 4.80 38.40
CA SER A 930 0.06 4.62 36.95
C SER A 930 1.37 4.30 36.22
N LEU A 931 2.47 4.97 36.58
CA LEU A 931 3.83 4.64 36.15
C LEU A 931 4.19 3.19 36.50
N THR A 932 3.99 2.78 37.75
CA THR A 932 4.34 1.43 38.21
C THR A 932 3.49 0.37 37.48
N ALA A 933 2.21 0.64 37.23
CA ALA A 933 1.36 -0.24 36.45
C ALA A 933 1.82 -0.34 35.00
N THR A 934 2.13 0.78 34.34
CA THR A 934 2.63 0.83 32.96
C THR A 934 3.92 0.04 32.78
N LEU A 935 4.89 0.21 33.69
CA LEU A 935 6.16 -0.52 33.66
C LEU A 935 5.98 -2.03 33.86
N ARG A 936 5.07 -2.45 34.75
CA ARG A 936 4.75 -3.88 34.97
C ARG A 936 4.00 -4.52 33.81
N THR A 937 3.10 -3.78 33.16
CA THR A 937 2.43 -4.25 31.95
C THR A 937 3.47 -4.47 30.86
N PHE A 938 4.35 -3.49 30.62
CA PHE A 938 5.45 -3.62 29.67
C PHE A 938 6.38 -4.81 29.97
N GLU A 939 6.77 -5.03 31.23
CA GLU A 939 7.55 -6.20 31.65
C GLU A 939 6.83 -7.53 31.36
N SER A 940 5.53 -7.59 31.68
CA SER A 940 4.70 -8.77 31.43
C SER A 940 4.52 -9.07 29.94
N ASP A 941 4.32 -8.04 29.12
CA ASP A 941 4.17 -8.16 27.67
C ASP A 941 5.48 -8.68 27.03
N LEU A 942 6.64 -8.31 27.59
CA LEU A 942 7.92 -8.85 27.17
C LEU A 942 8.06 -10.34 27.54
N HIS A 943 7.76 -10.73 28.79
CA HIS A 943 7.88 -12.13 29.22
C HIS A 943 6.89 -13.09 28.54
N GLN A 944 5.80 -12.59 27.96
CA GLN A 944 4.82 -13.40 27.22
C GLN A 944 5.27 -13.78 25.80
N ASN A 945 6.34 -13.19 25.26
CA ASN A 945 6.76 -13.41 23.88
C ASN A 945 7.84 -14.51 23.75
N SER A 946 7.39 -15.77 23.67
CA SER A 946 8.27 -16.94 23.56
C SER A 946 9.08 -17.03 22.25
N ARG A 947 8.80 -16.21 21.23
CA ARG A 947 9.58 -16.17 19.98
C ARG A 947 10.92 -15.44 20.15
N TYR A 948 11.03 -14.54 21.12
CA TYR A 948 12.24 -13.75 21.35
C TYR A 948 12.79 -13.87 22.78
N TYR A 949 11.96 -14.18 23.78
CA TYR A 949 12.35 -14.28 25.18
C TYR A 949 12.23 -15.72 25.69
N ASP A 950 13.38 -16.34 25.98
CA ASP A 950 13.47 -17.59 26.73
C ASP A 950 13.99 -17.32 28.16
N PRO A 951 13.20 -17.57 29.22
CA PRO A 951 13.66 -17.39 30.61
C PRO A 951 14.77 -18.37 31.05
N ALA A 952 15.10 -19.39 30.25
CA ALA A 952 16.24 -20.27 30.49
C ALA A 952 17.57 -19.69 29.98
N GLU A 953 17.54 -18.79 29.00
CA GLU A 953 18.71 -18.15 28.38
C GLU A 953 18.82 -16.64 28.64
N ALA A 954 17.72 -16.00 29.07
CA ALA A 954 17.61 -14.56 29.23
C ALA A 954 16.90 -14.14 30.53
N PHE A 955 17.19 -12.93 30.99
CA PHE A 955 16.41 -12.23 32.01
C PHE A 955 16.24 -10.76 31.62
N ILE A 956 14.98 -10.33 31.55
CA ILE A 956 14.64 -8.91 31.43
C ILE A 956 13.86 -8.51 32.69
N SER A 957 14.16 -7.35 33.27
CA SER A 957 13.32 -6.75 34.31
C SER A 957 13.16 -5.25 34.15
N VAL A 958 12.05 -4.72 34.66
CA VAL A 958 11.67 -3.31 34.49
C VAL A 958 11.34 -2.68 35.85
N ALA A 959 12.21 -1.81 36.33
CA ALA A 959 12.12 -1.23 37.67
C ALA A 959 12.07 0.30 37.67
N HIS A 960 11.21 0.88 38.51
CA HIS A 960 11.32 2.29 38.89
C HIS A 960 12.32 2.45 40.03
N ILE A 961 13.43 3.15 39.78
CA ILE A 961 14.53 3.32 40.73
C ILE A 961 14.80 4.81 41.03
N GLY A 962 15.28 5.11 42.24
CA GLY A 962 15.80 6.43 42.59
C GLY A 962 17.25 6.60 42.15
N SER A 963 17.70 7.83 41.94
CA SER A 963 19.09 8.12 41.50
C SER A 963 20.17 7.59 42.47
N SER A 964 19.85 7.41 43.76
CA SER A 964 20.73 6.79 44.75
C SER A 964 20.92 5.27 44.61
N GLN A 965 20.17 4.62 43.72
CA GLN A 965 20.27 3.19 43.42
C GLN A 965 21.11 2.93 42.15
N LEU A 966 21.55 3.98 41.46
CA LEU A 966 22.48 3.87 40.35
C LEU A 966 23.92 3.82 40.86
N SER A 967 24.74 2.98 40.24
CA SER A 967 26.19 2.95 40.45
C SER A 967 26.83 4.29 40.09
N SER A 968 27.93 4.65 40.76
CA SER A 968 28.76 5.81 40.39
C SER A 968 29.53 5.61 39.08
N SER A 969 29.58 4.37 38.56
CA SER A 969 30.48 3.94 37.48
C SER A 969 29.73 3.53 36.22
N VAL A 970 28.55 4.10 35.97
CA VAL A 970 27.73 3.82 34.78
C VAL A 970 28.45 4.31 33.51
N VAL A 971 28.59 3.42 32.54
CA VAL A 971 29.26 3.65 31.24
C VAL A 971 28.39 3.16 30.09
N GLU A 972 28.64 3.63 28.86
CA GLU A 972 28.05 3.02 27.66
C GLU A 972 28.57 1.58 27.52
N ASP A 973 27.65 0.65 27.27
CA ASP A 973 28.01 -0.74 27.03
C ASP A 973 28.65 -0.89 25.64
N LEU A 974 29.84 -1.48 25.62
CA LEU A 974 30.65 -1.76 24.43
C LEU A 974 30.63 -3.23 24.02
N HIS A 975 29.78 -4.07 24.64
CA HIS A 975 29.62 -5.47 24.28
C HIS A 975 29.19 -5.61 22.81
N SER A 976 29.95 -6.43 22.09
CA SER A 976 29.70 -6.80 20.70
C SER A 976 29.93 -8.29 20.53
N TRP A 977 28.88 -9.01 20.14
CA TRP A 977 28.96 -10.42 19.74
C TRP A 977 30.09 -10.68 18.74
N SER A 978 30.96 -11.65 19.06
CA SER A 978 32.16 -11.99 18.29
C SER A 978 32.07 -13.32 17.51
N ASP A 979 30.87 -13.90 17.42
CA ASP A 979 30.62 -15.09 16.64
C ASP A 979 30.79 -14.86 15.13
N GLY A 980 31.26 -15.89 14.44
CA GLY A 980 31.55 -15.87 13.01
C GLY A 980 30.32 -15.76 12.09
N GLY A 981 29.11 -15.47 12.60
CA GLY A 981 27.91 -15.27 11.80
C GLY A 981 27.50 -16.50 11.00
N PHE A 982 27.31 -17.63 11.69
CA PHE A 982 26.71 -18.83 11.10
C PHE A 982 25.25 -18.94 11.52
N ASP A 983 24.39 -19.02 10.53
CA ASP A 983 23.01 -19.50 10.63
C ASP A 983 23.09 -21.03 10.43
N GLU A 984 23.06 -21.80 11.52
CA GLU A 984 22.84 -23.25 11.42
C GLU A 984 21.35 -23.45 11.13
N ASP A 985 21.02 -24.17 10.05
CA ASP A 985 19.65 -24.31 9.56
C ASP A 985 18.74 -24.94 10.65
N ASN A 986 17.98 -24.09 11.34
CA ASN A 986 16.79 -24.51 12.09
C ASN A 986 15.75 -24.97 11.06
N ASN A 987 15.80 -26.26 10.71
CA ASN A 987 14.89 -26.93 9.77
C ASN A 987 13.46 -27.11 10.37
N GLU A 988 13.06 -26.24 11.29
CA GLU A 988 11.74 -26.21 11.95
C GLU A 988 10.92 -24.95 11.56
N ASP A 989 11.53 -23.96 10.90
CA ASP A 989 10.90 -22.68 10.51
C ASP A 989 10.37 -22.63 9.04
N GLU A 990 10.23 -23.77 8.34
CA GLU A 990 9.69 -23.82 6.96
C GLU A 990 8.18 -24.21 6.88
N ASP A 991 7.50 -24.46 8.00
CA ASP A 991 6.07 -24.82 8.07
C ASP A 991 5.26 -23.90 9.02
N GLU A 992 5.32 -22.57 8.84
CA GLU A 992 4.27 -21.63 9.32
C GLU A 992 3.62 -20.89 8.14
N ASP A 993 2.28 -20.93 8.07
CA ASP A 993 1.45 -20.35 7.01
C ASP A 993 1.65 -18.80 6.93
N GLU A 994 2.30 -18.28 5.87
CA GLU A 994 2.36 -16.82 5.57
C GLU A 994 1.01 -16.31 5.03
N ASP A 995 0.00 -16.19 5.91
CA ASP A 995 -1.28 -15.54 5.64
C ASP A 995 -1.12 -14.01 5.44
N GLU A 996 -1.67 -13.51 4.33
CA GLU A 996 -1.98 -12.11 3.96
C GLU A 996 -1.04 -10.96 4.42
N ASP A 997 -0.28 -10.44 3.44
CA ASP A 997 0.61 -9.28 3.56
C ASP A 997 -0.17 -7.94 3.74
N PHE A 998 -0.70 -7.70 4.95
CA PHE A 998 -1.24 -6.41 5.40
C PHE A 998 -0.25 -5.67 6.32
N PRO A 999 -0.08 -4.35 6.16
CA PRO A 999 0.77 -3.56 7.07
C PRO A 999 0.16 -3.51 8.49
N ARG A 1000 0.95 -3.89 9.49
CA ARG A 1000 0.56 -3.83 10.91
C ARG A 1000 0.57 -2.37 11.41
N ASP A 1001 -0.59 -1.74 11.45
CA ASP A 1001 -0.80 -0.52 12.24
C ASP A 1001 -1.11 -0.84 13.71
N PHE A 1002 -0.83 0.12 14.58
CA PHE A 1002 -0.63 -0.08 16.03
C PHE A 1002 -1.90 -0.49 16.81
N GLU A 1003 -1.73 -1.44 17.74
CA GLU A 1003 -2.75 -1.83 18.71
C GLU A 1003 -3.12 -0.67 19.67
N ALA A 1004 -4.42 -0.54 19.96
CA ALA A 1004 -4.93 0.30 21.04
C ALA A 1004 -5.15 -0.54 22.32
N PRO A 1005 -4.98 0.03 23.53
CA PRO A 1005 -5.09 -0.73 24.78
C PRO A 1005 -6.51 -1.26 25.04
N PRO A 1006 -6.66 -2.41 25.72
CA PRO A 1006 -7.92 -3.13 25.80
C PRO A 1006 -8.98 -2.41 26.66
N SER A 1007 -10.10 -2.05 26.05
CA SER A 1007 -11.26 -1.49 26.75
C SER A 1007 -11.92 -2.53 27.67
N LYS A 1008 -12.03 -2.22 28.97
CA LYS A 1008 -12.68 -3.08 29.96
C LYS A 1008 -14.17 -3.29 29.65
N LYS A 1009 -14.59 -4.55 29.51
CA LYS A 1009 -16.01 -4.92 29.44
C LYS A 1009 -16.72 -4.55 30.78
N PRO A 1010 -17.94 -4.00 30.76
CA PRO A 1010 -18.70 -3.74 31.97
C PRO A 1010 -19.16 -5.05 32.64
N GLU A 1011 -19.11 -5.10 33.97
CA GLU A 1011 -19.54 -6.25 34.76
C GLU A 1011 -21.04 -6.50 34.62
N LYS A 1012 -21.43 -7.75 34.35
CA LYS A 1012 -22.83 -8.20 34.47
C LYS A 1012 -23.11 -8.65 35.90
N ALA A 1013 -24.11 -8.04 36.54
CA ALA A 1013 -24.63 -8.46 37.84
C ALA A 1013 -25.24 -9.89 37.80
N LYS A 1014 -25.26 -10.57 38.94
CA LYS A 1014 -25.51 -12.02 39.05
C LYS A 1014 -26.97 -12.39 39.36
N THR A 1015 -27.48 -13.42 38.65
CA THR A 1015 -28.42 -14.49 39.12
C THR A 1015 -29.86 -14.11 39.54
N PRO A 1016 -30.88 -15.02 39.45
CA PRO A 1016 -30.79 -16.49 39.66
C PRO A 1016 -31.49 -17.44 38.67
N HIS A 1017 -31.16 -18.73 38.82
CA HIS A 1017 -31.72 -19.91 38.16
C HIS A 1017 -33.19 -20.20 38.53
N VAL A 1018 -33.95 -20.84 37.62
CA VAL A 1018 -34.92 -21.92 37.94
C VAL A 1018 -35.06 -22.91 36.76
N LEU A 1019 -34.87 -24.20 37.07
CA LEU A 1019 -35.39 -25.47 36.51
C LEU A 1019 -35.76 -25.67 35.01
N ALA A 1020 -35.39 -26.86 34.50
CA ALA A 1020 -35.75 -27.41 33.21
C ALA A 1020 -36.94 -28.40 33.28
N SER A 1021 -37.63 -28.64 32.14
CA SER A 1021 -38.15 -29.98 31.80
C SER A 1021 -38.68 -30.14 30.36
N LYS A 1022 -38.18 -31.19 29.68
CA LYS A 1022 -38.85 -32.20 28.82
C LYS A 1022 -39.69 -31.82 27.56
N PHE A 1023 -39.26 -32.40 26.43
CA PHE A 1023 -40.02 -33.15 25.40
C PHE A 1023 -41.54 -32.92 25.23
N ASN A 1024 -42.02 -32.71 23.99
CA ASN A 1024 -42.31 -33.84 23.06
C ASN A 1024 -42.62 -33.38 21.61
N ASP A 1025 -42.57 -34.34 20.66
CA ASP A 1025 -43.05 -34.19 19.28
C ASP A 1025 -44.57 -33.97 19.16
N TYR A 1026 -45.05 -33.41 18.04
CA TYR A 1026 -45.84 -34.14 17.02
C TYR A 1026 -46.17 -33.25 15.80
N ALA A 1027 -46.35 -33.86 14.63
CA ALA A 1027 -46.65 -33.21 13.36
C ALA A 1027 -48.14 -33.31 12.95
N ILE A 1028 -48.48 -32.72 11.78
CA ILE A 1028 -49.58 -33.02 10.81
C ILE A 1028 -50.59 -31.88 10.54
N GLY A 1029 -50.88 -31.66 9.24
CA GLY A 1029 -51.96 -30.81 8.68
C GLY A 1029 -51.50 -30.03 7.43
N TYR A 1030 -51.45 -30.56 6.21
CA TYR A 1030 -52.56 -30.92 5.28
C TYR A 1030 -53.61 -29.78 5.12
N GLU A 1031 -54.07 -29.35 3.92
CA GLU A 1031 -53.69 -29.65 2.52
C GLU A 1031 -54.41 -28.69 1.53
N ASP A 1032 -53.98 -28.68 0.27
CA ASP A 1032 -54.82 -28.84 -0.95
C ASP A 1032 -55.00 -27.69 -1.99
N ARG A 1033 -55.14 -28.18 -3.24
CA ARG A 1033 -55.55 -27.62 -4.56
C ARG A 1033 -54.41 -27.30 -5.54
N PHE A 1034 -53.96 -28.25 -6.38
CA PHE A 1034 -54.60 -28.90 -7.57
C PHE A 1034 -54.42 -28.11 -8.89
N LYS A 1035 -54.12 -28.72 -10.07
CA LYS A 1035 -53.84 -30.13 -10.45
C LYS A 1035 -53.30 -30.26 -11.91
N GLY A 1036 -52.53 -31.33 -12.17
CA GLY A 1036 -52.39 -32.00 -13.50
C GLY A 1036 -51.23 -31.51 -14.39
N THR A 1037 -50.55 -32.34 -15.20
CA THR A 1037 -50.58 -33.80 -15.49
C THR A 1037 -49.31 -34.17 -16.32
N TYR A 1038 -48.85 -35.41 -16.55
CA TYR A 1038 -49.44 -36.75 -16.36
C TYR A 1038 -48.44 -37.75 -15.69
N THR A 1039 -47.92 -38.79 -16.39
CA THR A 1039 -47.12 -39.90 -15.79
C THR A 1039 -45.98 -40.48 -16.66
N PRO A 1040 -45.04 -41.28 -16.08
CA PRO A 1040 -43.76 -41.69 -16.70
C PRO A 1040 -43.62 -43.21 -16.98
N SER A 1041 -42.47 -43.62 -17.55
CA SER A 1041 -42.00 -45.01 -17.66
C SER A 1041 -40.50 -45.08 -18.02
N ARG A 1042 -39.68 -46.10 -17.69
CA ARG A 1042 -39.63 -47.12 -16.59
C ARG A 1042 -38.35 -47.96 -16.84
N TYR A 1043 -37.73 -48.53 -15.80
CA TYR A 1043 -36.75 -49.66 -15.87
C TYR A 1043 -35.36 -49.41 -16.51
N HIS A 1044 -34.30 -50.21 -16.25
CA HIS A 1044 -34.04 -51.32 -15.30
C HIS A 1044 -32.55 -51.30 -14.89
N GLU A 1045 -32.23 -51.85 -13.71
CA GLU A 1045 -31.09 -52.74 -13.31
C GLU A 1045 -29.86 -52.88 -14.26
N ASP A 1046 -28.61 -52.98 -13.76
CA ASP A 1046 -28.17 -54.03 -12.82
C ASP A 1046 -26.87 -53.72 -12.01
N PHE A 1047 -26.53 -54.64 -11.08
CA PHE A 1047 -25.58 -54.51 -9.96
C PHE A 1047 -24.27 -55.36 -10.08
N VAL A 1048 -23.48 -55.38 -8.97
CA VAL A 1048 -22.56 -56.46 -8.50
C VAL A 1048 -21.21 -56.60 -9.24
N GLU A 1049 -20.02 -56.74 -8.61
CA GLU A 1049 -19.50 -56.50 -7.23
C GLU A 1049 -17.93 -56.42 -7.33
N GLY A 1050 -17.09 -56.28 -6.28
CA GLY A 1050 -17.25 -56.18 -4.82
C GLY A 1050 -15.97 -56.58 -4.05
N ALA A 1051 -15.93 -56.23 -2.76
CA ALA A 1051 -15.04 -56.71 -1.69
C ALA A 1051 -13.53 -56.34 -1.67
N HIS A 1052 -12.87 -56.12 -0.51
CA HIS A 1052 -13.26 -55.53 0.80
C HIS A 1052 -12.02 -55.48 1.74
N LEU A 1053 -12.17 -54.83 2.92
CA LEU A 1053 -11.29 -54.82 4.11
C LEU A 1053 -10.01 -53.93 4.03
N GLY A 1054 -9.71 -53.09 5.01
CA GLY A 1054 -10.41 -52.83 6.28
C GLY A 1054 -9.99 -51.53 6.98
N VAL A 1055 -10.81 -51.08 7.94
CA VAL A 1055 -10.75 -49.78 8.61
C VAL A 1055 -9.91 -49.82 9.89
N LYS A 1056 -9.20 -48.73 10.21
CA LYS A 1056 -8.96 -48.29 11.59
C LYS A 1056 -8.82 -46.76 11.65
N GLU A 1057 -9.61 -46.12 12.52
CA GLU A 1057 -9.63 -44.67 12.74
C GLU A 1057 -8.69 -44.25 13.89
N MET A 1058 -8.14 -43.02 13.79
CA MET A 1058 -7.87 -42.02 14.86
C MET A 1058 -6.80 -41.02 14.38
N PRO A 1059 -6.76 -39.75 14.84
CA PRO A 1059 -7.84 -38.89 15.34
C PRO A 1059 -7.94 -37.53 14.58
N LEU A 1060 -8.98 -36.74 14.88
CA LEU A 1060 -9.23 -35.39 14.31
C LEU A 1060 -8.23 -34.32 14.80
N GLY A 1061 -6.97 -34.38 14.35
CA GLY A 1061 -5.93 -33.44 14.77
C GLY A 1061 -4.70 -33.32 13.86
N ALA A 1062 -4.73 -33.91 12.66
CA ALA A 1062 -3.67 -33.81 11.66
C ALA A 1062 -4.28 -33.76 10.26
N TRP A 1063 -3.52 -33.26 9.28
CA TRP A 1063 -3.86 -33.04 7.86
C TRP A 1063 -4.61 -31.72 7.54
N LYS A 1064 -3.92 -30.59 7.74
CA LYS A 1064 -3.85 -29.56 6.68
C LYS A 1064 -2.74 -29.99 5.71
N ARG A 1065 -3.03 -30.08 4.41
CA ARG A 1065 -2.03 -30.00 3.33
C ARG A 1065 -2.73 -29.71 2.00
N GLU A 1066 -2.47 -28.52 1.48
CA GLU A 1066 -2.63 -28.20 0.07
C GLU A 1066 -1.23 -28.05 -0.51
N VAL A 1067 -0.83 -29.06 -1.28
CA VAL A 1067 0.34 -29.00 -2.15
C VAL A 1067 -0.18 -28.73 -3.55
N GLU A 1068 0.40 -27.74 -4.21
CA GLU A 1068 0.13 -27.41 -5.61
C GLU A 1068 0.86 -28.42 -6.51
N ASP A 1069 0.10 -29.24 -7.25
CA ASP A 1069 0.61 -29.99 -8.39
C ASP A 1069 0.36 -29.18 -9.68
N GLU A 1070 1.43 -28.70 -10.33
CA GLU A 1070 2.00 -29.43 -11.48
C GLU A 1070 3.16 -28.64 -12.11
N ALA A 1071 4.36 -29.20 -12.00
CA ALA A 1071 5.44 -28.94 -12.95
C ALA A 1071 6.03 -30.29 -13.37
N PHE A 1072 5.51 -30.89 -14.44
CA PHE A 1072 6.15 -32.05 -15.06
C PHE A 1072 5.97 -32.16 -16.57
N VAL A 1073 6.92 -32.90 -17.15
CA VAL A 1073 7.15 -33.26 -18.57
C VAL A 1073 8.07 -32.25 -19.28
N SER A 1074 9.27 -32.61 -19.75
CA SER A 1074 9.94 -33.93 -19.85
C SER A 1074 11.46 -33.83 -19.85
N ASN A 1075 12.14 -34.89 -19.44
CA ASN A 1075 13.40 -35.29 -20.07
C ASN A 1075 13.54 -36.83 -20.06
N PHE A 1076 13.35 -37.45 -21.23
CA PHE A 1076 13.74 -38.83 -21.48
C PHE A 1076 15.19 -38.85 -21.98
N GLY A 1077 16.08 -39.60 -21.31
CA GLY A 1077 17.48 -39.66 -21.72
C GLY A 1077 18.31 -40.73 -21.01
N GLN A 1078 18.47 -41.87 -21.68
CA GLN A 1078 19.52 -42.89 -21.47
C GLN A 1078 19.51 -43.75 -20.18
N LEU A 1079 19.11 -45.01 -20.39
CA LEU A 1079 19.53 -46.22 -19.63
C LEU A 1079 21.06 -46.35 -19.59
N PRO A 1080 21.65 -46.98 -18.56
CA PRO A 1080 21.92 -48.42 -18.71
C PRO A 1080 21.81 -49.31 -17.44
N SER A 1081 21.73 -50.62 -17.73
CA SER A 1081 22.20 -51.77 -16.93
C SER A 1081 21.56 -52.14 -15.58
N ILE A 1082 20.74 -53.19 -15.66
CA ILE A 1082 20.43 -54.19 -14.61
C ILE A 1082 21.70 -54.80 -13.99
N ILE A 1083 21.76 -54.90 -12.65
CA ILE A 1083 22.41 -56.01 -11.92
C ILE A 1083 21.53 -56.39 -10.71
N TYR A 1084 21.46 -57.69 -10.40
CA TYR A 1084 20.70 -58.27 -9.28
C TYR A 1084 21.46 -58.19 -7.94
N ALA A 1085 20.68 -58.12 -6.85
CA ALA A 1085 20.89 -58.67 -5.49
C ALA A 1085 22.32 -58.87 -4.93
N GLU A 1086 22.55 -58.39 -3.69
CA GLU A 1086 22.71 -59.30 -2.54
C GLU A 1086 22.63 -58.59 -1.15
N ASN A 1087 21.84 -59.22 -0.26
CA ASN A 1087 21.89 -59.30 1.20
C ASN A 1087 22.64 -58.25 2.08
N SER A 1088 21.83 -57.60 2.93
CA SER A 1088 22.03 -57.34 4.38
C SER A 1088 23.29 -56.61 4.89
N TRP A 1089 23.06 -55.42 5.47
CA TRP A 1089 23.21 -55.18 6.92
C TRP A 1089 22.07 -54.26 7.41
#